data_AF-A0A973P3M0-F1
#
_entry.id   AF-A0A973P3M0-F1
#
_cell.length_a   1.000
_cell.length_b   1.000
_cell.length_c   1.000
_cell.angle_alpha   90.00
_cell.angle_beta   90.00
_cell.angle_gamma   90.00
#
_symmetry.space_group_name_H-M   'P 1'
#
loop_
_entity.id
_entity.type
_entity.pdbx_description
1 polymer ?
#
loop_
_entity_poly.entity_id
_entity_poly.type
_entity_poly.pdbx_seq_one_letter_code
_entity_poly.pdbx_strand_id
1 'polypeptide(L)'
;MLNRTRRASAVLAAAAALGLVTTAGAAAASAPRAGLAGPGGWTDPAGPTSLTTPLTVLPDGDRIALTGTGPTASVAVFAPDGHTVPAVRYAPNPQHTYVIPDSVLACGQYDAAAYDIPALHATVQPNAVIPHYPLHILQIDTTGLDGAPATATMFLTNVDDVNRWSTPIEVANGVGRVAVPAGHYSAEILFDNFDKSTQIDSLRIVTQTDFTVADTGVSTLTADERTATSPVTAKTPRPATTDAESLRFLRTDANKATSGLTIGSFAAVTVSPAPVPQLGSLTYQLAAWGGTGPAGTAQPYRYDAMFPAADHIAANQTYTVDASKLEAVHNTIDTDAGNPRHEGEIMIGAASPETGGVSIGHVLKLPTRLTTYFGAPVGDAQYMRSVFPALPAPGAGRPAAISLQSDGIVYTGPGEQWRTWGHGPLTAQVGQYRDGTWCRACSAGGTVDLGVTPLVDSEPDTTPDFLGPAIGHTTIYRDGTQVFSGDNTAGAELTGQPQTPGSYRLVFDLDVSGFPITQSTTSHTDLTVPYSPKPDPAWNLPATDICQAQGPGGPDAGTGAGTGTGSSTPCSILPVLNLGYHLATDGTNTSRGPVQTLDLEVGHQSYGGVGASGPKARVTGATVSVSFDKGATWTTASVVHTFDGHFLALWPNSGAKGSTPWLKVTAADALGGSITQTVANAYTIG
;
A
#
# COMPACT_ATOMS: atom_id res chain seq x y z
N MET A 1 56.55 3.23 21.14
CA MET A 1 56.50 4.61 20.60
C MET A 1 56.14 4.50 19.12
N LEU A 2 54.93 4.05 18.75
CA LEU A 2 53.64 4.77 18.71
C LEU A 2 53.68 6.01 17.82
N ASN A 3 53.42 5.82 16.52
CA ASN A 3 52.70 6.80 15.73
C ASN A 3 51.65 6.07 14.88
N ARG A 4 50.38 6.32 15.20
CA ARG A 4 49.17 5.69 14.65
C ARG A 4 48.73 6.46 13.40
N THR A 5 48.76 5.81 12.24
CA THR A 5 47.95 6.20 11.08
C THR A 5 46.56 5.58 11.24
N ARG A 6 45.54 6.42 11.43
CA ARG A 6 44.14 5.99 11.46
C ARG A 6 43.67 5.71 10.03
N ARG A 7 43.33 4.45 9.76
CA ARG A 7 42.43 4.06 8.67
C ARG A 7 41.05 4.68 8.97
N ALA A 8 40.52 5.47 8.05
CA ALA A 8 39.11 5.85 8.06
C ALA A 8 38.32 4.69 7.46
N SER A 9 37.59 3.98 8.30
CA SER A 9 36.70 2.88 7.92
C SER A 9 35.37 3.45 7.44
N ALA A 10 34.87 2.88 6.34
CA ALA A 10 33.53 3.02 5.81
C ALA A 10 32.46 2.66 6.86
N VAL A 11 31.39 3.46 6.95
CA VAL A 11 30.09 3.09 7.54
C VAL A 11 28.99 3.92 6.86
N LEU A 12 28.19 3.29 6.00
CA LEU A 12 26.94 3.79 5.44
C LEU A 12 25.90 2.68 5.62
N ALA A 13 24.73 3.02 6.18
CA ALA A 13 23.41 2.35 6.09
C ALA A 13 22.68 2.28 7.45
N ALA A 14 21.63 3.09 7.58
CA ALA A 14 20.34 2.78 8.21
C ALA A 14 19.42 4.00 7.97
N ALA A 15 18.55 3.93 6.98
CA ALA A 15 17.50 4.90 6.73
C ALA A 15 16.17 4.26 7.18
N ALA A 16 15.52 4.85 8.18
CA ALA A 16 14.10 4.67 8.44
C ALA A 16 13.37 5.89 7.89
N ALA A 17 12.26 5.65 7.20
CA ALA A 17 11.60 6.60 6.31
C ALA A 17 10.76 7.62 7.09
N LEU A 18 11.07 8.92 6.93
CA LEU A 18 10.00 9.92 6.89
C LEU A 18 9.18 9.63 5.63
N GLY A 19 7.95 9.17 5.79
CA GLY A 19 6.98 9.11 4.70
C GLY A 19 6.49 10.51 4.37
N LEU A 20 7.31 11.29 3.66
CA LEU A 20 6.90 12.59 3.13
C LEU A 20 6.14 12.35 1.82
N VAL A 21 4.83 12.54 1.85
CA VAL A 21 3.98 12.51 0.66
C VAL A 21 3.44 13.92 0.42
N THR A 22 3.80 14.51 -0.72
CA THR A 22 3.22 15.76 -1.21
C THR A 22 2.09 15.43 -2.18
N THR A 23 0.87 15.88 -1.89
CA THR A 23 -0.28 15.74 -2.80
C THR A 23 -0.59 17.08 -3.45
N ALA A 24 -0.45 17.18 -4.77
CA ALA A 24 -0.97 18.30 -5.56
C ALA A 24 -2.26 17.83 -6.26
N GLY A 25 -3.41 18.39 -5.87
CA GLY A 25 -4.72 17.98 -6.39
C GLY A 25 -5.51 19.17 -6.94
N ALA A 26 -5.89 19.09 -8.22
CA ALA A 26 -6.88 19.98 -8.83
C ALA A 26 -8.30 19.44 -8.54
N ALA A 27 -9.09 20.16 -7.73
CA ALA A 27 -10.48 19.83 -7.49
C ALA A 27 -11.35 20.27 -8.69
N ALA A 28 -12.07 19.33 -9.32
CA ALA A 28 -12.99 19.62 -10.41
C ALA A 28 -14.32 20.18 -9.86
N ALA A 29 -14.53 21.49 -9.98
CA ALA A 29 -15.84 22.11 -9.69
C ALA A 29 -16.76 21.99 -10.92
N SER A 30 -17.88 21.28 -10.77
CA SER A 30 -18.92 21.15 -11.79
C SER A 30 -19.78 22.42 -11.90
N ALA A 31 -19.81 23.07 -13.08
CA ALA A 31 -20.77 24.10 -13.43
C ALA A 31 -21.79 23.58 -14.48
N PRO A 32 -23.05 24.09 -14.50
CA PRO A 32 -24.14 23.47 -15.25
C PRO A 32 -24.09 23.77 -16.77
N ARG A 33 -24.60 22.81 -17.54
CA ARG A 33 -24.70 22.83 -19.01
C ARG A 33 -25.60 23.96 -19.54
N ALA A 34 -25.11 24.65 -20.56
CA ALA A 34 -25.94 25.24 -21.61
C ALA A 34 -25.66 24.47 -22.92
N GLY A 35 -26.69 23.83 -23.46
CA GLY A 35 -26.60 23.07 -24.71
C GLY A 35 -26.60 23.96 -25.94
N LEU A 36 -26.13 23.42 -27.07
CA LEU A 36 -26.58 23.79 -28.42
C LEU A 36 -26.18 22.70 -29.44
N ALA A 37 -27.02 22.60 -30.47
CA ALA A 37 -27.16 21.62 -31.55
C ALA A 37 -25.89 21.28 -32.36
N GLY A 38 -25.84 20.06 -32.92
CA GLY A 38 -24.99 19.73 -34.09
C GLY A 38 -25.68 20.10 -35.41
N PRO A 39 -25.26 19.58 -36.58
CA PRO A 39 -23.98 18.95 -36.94
C PRO A 39 -23.28 19.66 -38.13
N GLY A 40 -21.96 19.49 -38.26
CA GLY A 40 -21.21 19.94 -39.45
C GLY A 40 -19.76 19.49 -39.35
N GLY A 41 -19.39 18.47 -40.13
CA GLY A 41 -18.05 17.87 -40.09
C GLY A 41 -17.00 18.73 -40.79
N TRP A 42 -15.77 18.69 -40.29
CA TRP A 42 -14.52 18.98 -41.01
C TRP A 42 -13.35 18.25 -40.32
N THR A 43 -12.63 17.47 -41.13
CA THR A 43 -11.18 17.17 -41.14
C THR A 43 -10.43 16.70 -39.88
N ASP A 44 -9.70 15.59 -40.06
CA ASP A 44 -8.68 15.04 -39.16
C ASP A 44 -7.81 16.12 -38.46
N PRO A 45 -7.69 16.08 -37.13
CA PRO A 45 -6.55 16.69 -36.46
C PRO A 45 -5.34 15.75 -36.53
N ALA A 46 -4.21 16.35 -36.89
CA ALA A 46 -2.89 15.73 -36.94
C ALA A 46 -2.58 14.88 -35.69
N GLY A 47 -1.93 13.75 -35.91
CA GLY A 47 -1.48 12.85 -34.86
C GLY A 47 -0.60 13.56 -33.81
N PRO A 48 -0.49 12.97 -32.60
CA PRO A 48 0.34 13.53 -31.54
C PRO A 48 1.78 13.66 -32.04
N THR A 49 2.29 14.89 -31.99
CA THR A 49 3.71 15.16 -32.18
C THR A 49 4.49 14.44 -31.09
N SER A 50 5.41 13.56 -31.50
CA SER A 50 6.31 12.87 -30.59
C SER A 50 7.12 13.89 -29.78
N LEU A 51 6.88 13.96 -28.47
CA LEU A 51 7.79 14.60 -27.54
C LEU A 51 9.10 13.80 -27.58
N THR A 52 10.14 14.39 -28.16
CA THR A 52 11.49 13.85 -28.14
C THR A 52 12.08 14.14 -26.77
N THR A 53 11.92 13.20 -25.82
CA THR A 53 12.64 13.28 -24.55
C THR A 53 14.15 13.24 -24.84
N PRO A 54 14.94 14.22 -24.40
CA PRO A 54 16.38 14.20 -24.62
C PRO A 54 16.98 12.96 -23.95
N LEU A 55 17.69 12.15 -24.73
CA LEU A 55 18.37 10.95 -24.26
C LEU A 55 19.85 11.28 -24.00
N THR A 56 20.33 11.04 -22.79
CA THR A 56 21.75 11.21 -22.43
C THR A 56 22.48 9.90 -22.62
N VAL A 57 23.58 9.90 -23.38
CA VAL A 57 24.37 8.68 -23.65
C VAL A 57 25.38 8.46 -22.51
N LEU A 58 25.38 7.26 -21.95
CA LEU A 58 26.29 6.81 -20.92
C LEU A 58 27.63 6.31 -21.52
N PRO A 59 28.70 6.21 -20.72
CA PRO A 59 30.01 5.74 -21.18
C PRO A 59 30.04 4.34 -21.83
N ASP A 60 29.09 3.48 -21.49
CA ASP A 60 28.92 2.13 -22.04
C ASP A 60 28.07 2.09 -23.33
N GLY A 61 27.52 3.23 -23.75
CA GLY A 61 26.70 3.37 -24.96
C GLY A 61 25.19 3.30 -24.70
N ASP A 62 24.77 2.96 -23.49
CA ASP A 62 23.37 3.00 -23.07
C ASP A 62 22.86 4.44 -23.02
N ARG A 63 21.54 4.61 -23.02
CA ARG A 63 20.87 5.90 -23.13
C ARG A 63 19.90 6.09 -22.00
N ILE A 64 19.86 7.28 -21.43
CA ILE A 64 18.98 7.60 -20.30
C ILE A 64 17.93 8.60 -20.74
N ALA A 65 16.66 8.26 -20.52
CA ALA A 65 15.58 9.23 -20.48
C ALA A 65 15.35 9.65 -19.03
N LEU A 66 15.50 10.95 -18.76
CA LEU A 66 15.15 11.56 -17.49
C LEU A 66 13.87 12.38 -17.66
N THR A 67 12.91 12.14 -16.79
CA THR A 67 11.68 12.93 -16.71
C THR A 67 11.58 13.54 -15.31
N GLY A 68 11.69 14.87 -15.22
CA GLY A 68 11.74 15.60 -13.94
C GLY A 68 13.15 16.00 -13.52
N THR A 69 13.29 16.58 -12.32
CA THR A 69 14.57 17.04 -11.75
C THR A 69 14.76 16.55 -10.32
N GLY A 70 16.00 16.47 -9.86
CA GLY A 70 16.33 16.09 -8.48
C GLY A 70 16.09 14.61 -8.15
N PRO A 71 16.04 14.25 -6.85
CA PRO A 71 15.93 12.86 -6.40
C PRO A 71 14.61 12.17 -6.77
N THR A 72 13.60 12.93 -7.23
CA THR A 72 12.29 12.40 -7.67
C THR A 72 12.17 12.23 -9.18
N ALA A 73 13.19 12.62 -9.97
CA ALA A 73 13.20 12.39 -11.42
C ALA A 73 13.01 10.90 -11.76
N SER A 74 12.12 10.60 -12.72
CA SER A 74 11.99 9.26 -13.28
C SER A 74 13.13 9.02 -14.27
N VAL A 75 13.73 7.83 -14.20
CA VAL A 75 14.88 7.43 -15.00
C VAL A 75 14.54 6.13 -15.70
N ALA A 76 14.62 6.14 -17.03
CA ALA A 76 14.60 4.92 -17.83
C ALA A 76 15.94 4.80 -18.58
N VAL A 77 16.57 3.63 -18.52
CA VAL A 77 17.81 3.33 -19.25
C VAL A 77 17.48 2.41 -20.41
N PHE A 78 18.05 2.68 -21.58
CA PHE A 78 17.85 1.94 -22.80
C PHE A 78 19.20 1.51 -23.38
N ALA A 79 19.28 0.27 -23.83
CA ALA A 79 20.40 -0.21 -24.62
C ALA A 79 20.45 0.53 -25.97
N PRO A 80 21.57 0.47 -26.71
CA PRO A 80 21.72 1.12 -28.02
C PRO A 80 20.64 0.72 -29.06
N ASP A 81 20.05 -0.46 -28.91
CA ASP A 81 18.99 -1.02 -29.77
C ASP A 81 17.57 -0.66 -29.29
N GLY A 82 17.44 0.07 -28.17
CA GLY A 82 16.19 0.67 -27.69
C GLY A 82 15.40 -0.14 -26.67
N HIS A 83 15.86 -1.33 -26.24
CA HIS A 83 15.21 -2.04 -25.13
C HIS A 83 15.62 -1.49 -23.77
N THR A 84 14.75 -1.57 -22.78
CA THR A 84 15.02 -1.08 -21.42
C THR A 84 16.03 -1.96 -20.70
N VAL A 85 16.99 -1.34 -20.02
CA VAL A 85 18.06 -2.01 -19.25
C VAL A 85 17.88 -1.67 -17.77
N PRO A 86 17.98 -2.65 -16.85
CA PRO A 86 17.97 -2.38 -15.42
C PRO A 86 19.24 -1.61 -15.00
N ALA A 87 19.07 -0.68 -14.07
CA ALA A 87 20.15 0.16 -13.59
C ALA A 87 19.97 0.54 -12.12
N VAL A 88 21.09 0.73 -11.43
CA VAL A 88 21.10 1.27 -10.07
C VAL A 88 21.14 2.79 -10.12
N ARG A 89 20.19 3.40 -9.42
CA ARG A 89 20.17 4.83 -9.17
C ARG A 89 20.68 5.12 -7.77
N TYR A 90 21.61 6.06 -7.66
CA TYR A 90 22.17 6.50 -6.40
C TYR A 90 22.30 8.02 -6.37
N ALA A 91 21.65 8.69 -5.42
CA ALA A 91 21.71 10.15 -5.27
C ALA A 91 22.22 10.48 -3.86
N PRO A 92 23.55 10.60 -3.66
CA PRO A 92 24.12 10.84 -2.33
C PRO A 92 23.80 12.23 -1.78
N ASN A 93 23.46 13.17 -2.66
CA ASN A 93 23.00 14.52 -2.33
C ASN A 93 22.27 15.13 -3.55
N PRO A 94 21.62 16.30 -3.41
CA PRO A 94 20.87 16.92 -4.50
C PRO A 94 21.68 17.33 -5.74
N GLN A 95 23.02 17.39 -5.64
CA GLN A 95 23.91 17.83 -6.73
C GLN A 95 24.44 16.67 -7.57
N HIS A 96 24.28 15.43 -7.10
CA HIS A 96 24.78 14.24 -7.79
C HIS A 96 23.68 13.20 -7.89
N THR A 97 23.48 12.68 -9.09
CA THR A 97 22.58 11.55 -9.32
C THR A 97 23.30 10.62 -10.27
N TYR A 98 23.67 9.46 -9.77
CA TYR A 98 24.35 8.42 -10.52
C TYR A 98 23.31 7.44 -11.05
N VAL A 99 23.43 7.08 -12.32
CA VAL A 99 22.64 6.01 -12.95
C VAL A 99 23.62 5.06 -13.62
N ILE A 100 23.78 3.87 -13.05
CA ILE A 100 24.79 2.90 -13.48
C ILE A 100 24.05 1.63 -13.94
N PRO A 101 24.14 1.25 -15.23
CA PRO A 101 23.53 0.02 -15.73
C PRO A 101 24.07 -1.23 -15.02
N ASP A 102 23.22 -2.24 -14.84
CA ASP A 102 23.61 -3.48 -14.16
C ASP A 102 24.75 -4.22 -14.88
N SER A 103 24.82 -4.08 -16.21
CA SER A 103 25.91 -4.59 -17.05
C SER A 103 27.28 -4.00 -16.65
N VAL A 104 27.33 -2.72 -16.27
CA VAL A 104 28.53 -2.02 -15.81
C VAL A 104 28.91 -2.43 -14.39
N LEU A 105 27.91 -2.60 -13.52
CA LEU A 105 28.12 -3.10 -12.16
C LEU A 105 28.70 -4.51 -12.16
N ALA A 106 28.23 -5.37 -13.06
CA ALA A 106 28.70 -6.75 -13.20
C ALA A 106 30.18 -6.86 -13.63
N CYS A 107 30.72 -5.83 -14.29
CA CYS A 107 32.14 -5.79 -14.68
C CYS A 107 33.10 -5.48 -13.52
N GLY A 108 32.61 -5.01 -12.36
CA GLY A 108 33.37 -4.86 -11.11
C GLY A 108 34.45 -3.76 -11.09
N GLN A 109 34.80 -3.16 -12.23
CA GLN A 109 35.68 -1.99 -12.34
C GLN A 109 35.06 -0.95 -13.26
N TYR A 110 34.55 0.12 -12.68
CA TYR A 110 34.03 1.29 -13.40
C TYR A 110 34.32 2.57 -12.61
N ASP A 111 34.41 3.70 -13.31
CA ASP A 111 34.48 5.01 -12.67
C ASP A 111 33.06 5.52 -12.44
N ALA A 112 32.59 5.48 -11.19
CA ALA A 112 31.26 5.95 -10.83
C ALA A 112 31.04 7.43 -11.22
N ALA A 113 32.09 8.27 -11.23
CA ALA A 113 31.98 9.68 -11.61
C ALA A 113 31.57 9.87 -13.08
N ALA A 114 31.88 8.90 -13.96
CA ALA A 114 31.49 8.94 -15.36
C ALA A 114 29.99 8.67 -15.60
N TYR A 115 29.26 8.26 -14.56
CA TYR A 115 27.82 7.97 -14.59
C TYR A 115 27.00 8.99 -13.78
N ASP A 116 27.60 10.11 -13.40
CA ASP A 116 26.92 11.23 -12.74
C ASP A 116 26.12 12.05 -13.76
N ILE A 117 24.80 12.03 -13.65
CA ILE A 117 23.87 12.65 -14.60
C ILE A 117 24.11 14.17 -14.71
N PRO A 118 24.14 14.96 -13.61
CA PRO A 118 24.56 16.36 -13.66
C PRO A 118 25.87 16.62 -14.39
N ALA A 119 26.88 15.75 -14.24
CA ALA A 119 28.18 15.90 -14.92
C ALA A 119 28.12 15.54 -16.42
N LEU A 120 27.30 14.55 -16.80
CA LEU A 120 27.04 14.19 -18.20
C LEU A 120 26.23 15.26 -18.96
N HIS A 121 25.39 16.01 -18.24
CA HIS A 121 24.68 17.17 -18.77
C HIS A 121 25.52 18.45 -18.82
N ALA A 122 26.71 18.48 -18.21
CA ALA A 122 27.54 19.71 -18.13
C ALA A 122 28.14 20.17 -19.47
N THR A 123 28.03 19.39 -20.56
CA THR A 123 28.37 19.81 -21.92
C THR A 123 27.21 20.42 -22.70
N VAL A 124 26.00 20.44 -22.13
CA VAL A 124 24.88 21.25 -22.62
C VAL A 124 24.63 22.30 -21.55
N GLN A 125 25.01 23.55 -21.83
CA GLN A 125 24.52 24.69 -21.03
C GLN A 125 23.03 24.47 -20.80
N PRO A 126 22.54 24.43 -19.54
CA PRO A 126 21.11 24.30 -19.32
C PRO A 126 20.49 25.44 -20.12
N ASN A 127 19.60 25.11 -21.06
CA ASN A 127 18.74 26.11 -21.66
C ASN A 127 18.20 26.91 -20.47
N ALA A 128 18.51 28.20 -20.43
CA ALA A 128 18.05 29.05 -19.34
C ALA A 128 16.54 28.83 -19.26
N VAL A 129 16.10 28.15 -18.20
CA VAL A 129 14.68 28.00 -17.93
C VAL A 129 14.22 29.42 -17.72
N ILE A 130 13.52 29.98 -18.72
CA ILE A 130 12.91 31.29 -18.57
C ILE A 130 11.80 31.04 -17.54
N PRO A 131 11.92 31.59 -16.33
CA PRO A 131 10.86 31.45 -15.35
C PRO A 131 9.59 32.03 -15.97
N HIS A 132 8.46 31.32 -15.87
CA HIS A 132 7.18 31.85 -16.35
C HIS A 132 6.77 33.12 -15.58
N TYR A 133 7.43 33.41 -14.46
CA TYR A 133 7.19 34.55 -13.58
C TYR A 133 8.51 35.15 -13.09
N PRO A 134 8.61 36.48 -12.88
CA PRO A 134 9.73 37.07 -12.15
C PRO A 134 9.92 36.40 -10.79
N LEU A 135 11.18 36.10 -10.43
CA LEU A 135 11.54 35.48 -9.15
C LEU A 135 12.23 36.48 -8.24
N HIS A 136 11.96 36.37 -6.95
CA HIS A 136 12.45 37.22 -5.87
C HIS A 136 13.08 36.37 -4.77
N ILE A 137 14.08 36.91 -4.08
CA ILE A 137 14.80 36.15 -3.06
C ILE A 137 14.00 36.19 -1.76
N LEU A 138 13.61 35.00 -1.31
CA LEU A 138 13.20 34.76 0.07
C LEU A 138 14.41 34.22 0.84
N GLN A 139 14.83 34.96 1.86
CA GLN A 139 15.75 34.49 2.89
C GLN A 139 14.94 33.87 4.03
N ILE A 140 15.41 32.72 4.53
CA ILE A 140 14.78 31.97 5.60
C ILE A 140 15.80 31.86 6.72
N ASP A 141 15.49 32.45 7.87
CA ASP A 141 16.34 32.44 9.05
C ASP A 141 15.75 31.51 10.10
N THR A 142 16.46 30.42 10.42
CA THR A 142 16.00 29.38 11.36
C THR A 142 16.85 29.40 12.64
N THR A 143 16.16 29.44 13.79
CA THR A 143 16.77 29.43 15.13
C THR A 143 16.35 28.18 15.88
N GLY A 144 17.32 27.46 16.46
CA GLY A 144 17.09 26.24 17.23
C GLY A 144 16.72 26.50 18.69
N LEU A 145 16.44 25.42 19.43
CA LEU A 145 16.10 25.49 20.85
C LEU A 145 17.13 26.21 21.73
N ASP A 146 18.41 26.06 21.39
CA ASP A 146 19.53 26.70 22.09
C ASP A 146 19.71 28.18 21.74
N GLY A 147 18.89 28.70 20.83
CA GLY A 147 18.97 30.06 20.31
C GLY A 147 20.05 30.24 19.23
N ALA A 148 20.72 29.17 18.80
CA ALA A 148 21.70 29.20 17.72
C ALA A 148 21.04 28.99 16.35
N PRO A 149 21.72 29.34 15.24
CA PRO A 149 21.30 28.99 13.88
C PRO A 149 21.10 27.47 13.73
N ALA A 150 19.93 27.03 13.23
CA ALA A 150 19.58 25.61 13.15
C ALA A 150 19.27 25.12 11.74
N THR A 151 19.52 23.84 11.47
CA THR A 151 19.10 23.19 10.22
C THR A 151 17.62 22.82 10.30
N ALA A 152 16.89 22.99 9.20
CA ALA A 152 15.47 22.65 9.11
C ALA A 152 15.08 22.34 7.66
N THR A 153 13.99 21.60 7.49
CA THR A 153 13.32 21.43 6.20
C THR A 153 12.03 22.24 6.19
N MET A 154 11.83 23.10 5.20
CA MET A 154 10.64 23.93 5.05
C MET A 154 9.81 23.50 3.85
N PHE A 155 8.52 23.28 4.04
CA PHE A 155 7.55 23.15 2.96
C PHE A 155 6.92 24.51 2.70
N LEU A 156 7.16 25.06 1.51
CA LEU A 156 6.71 26.38 1.12
C LEU A 156 5.61 26.27 0.07
N THR A 157 4.47 26.90 0.32
CA THR A 157 3.31 26.87 -0.59
C THR A 157 2.86 28.29 -0.92
N ASN A 158 2.78 28.61 -2.22
CA ASN A 158 2.14 29.83 -2.68
C ASN A 158 0.61 29.68 -2.53
N VAL A 159 -0.02 30.60 -1.80
CA VAL A 159 -1.46 30.54 -1.51
C VAL A 159 -2.30 31.49 -2.37
N ASP A 160 -1.65 32.23 -3.29
CA ASP A 160 -2.34 32.87 -4.41
C ASP A 160 -2.71 31.83 -5.49
N ASP A 161 -1.78 30.91 -5.77
CA ASP A 161 -1.92 29.80 -6.71
C ASP A 161 -0.88 28.71 -6.39
N VAL A 162 -1.31 27.57 -5.83
CA VAL A 162 -0.41 26.48 -5.44
C VAL A 162 0.36 25.90 -6.62
N ASN A 163 -0.16 26.04 -7.85
CA ASN A 163 0.51 25.55 -9.05
C ASN A 163 1.71 26.43 -9.45
N ARG A 164 1.83 27.63 -8.88
CA ARG A 164 3.00 28.49 -9.10
C ARG A 164 4.20 28.06 -8.27
N TRP A 165 3.96 27.59 -7.04
CA TRP A 165 5.03 27.12 -6.16
C TRP A 165 4.51 26.24 -5.03
N SER A 166 5.00 25.00 -4.96
CA SER A 166 4.89 24.15 -3.78
C SER A 166 6.05 23.15 -3.77
N THR A 167 7.06 23.38 -2.94
CA THR A 167 8.31 22.58 -2.96
C THR A 167 8.99 22.62 -1.58
N PRO A 168 9.60 21.51 -1.13
CA PRO A 168 10.46 21.51 0.06
C PRO A 168 11.77 22.29 -0.16
N ILE A 169 12.23 22.99 0.86
CA ILE A 169 13.45 23.79 0.88
C ILE A 169 14.27 23.38 2.09
N GLU A 170 15.52 23.00 1.84
CA GLU A 170 16.50 22.74 2.90
C GLU A 170 17.10 24.06 3.40
N VAL A 171 17.09 24.24 4.71
CA VAL A 171 17.72 25.37 5.39
C VAL A 171 18.89 24.83 6.19
N ALA A 172 20.12 25.09 5.75
CA ALA A 172 21.34 24.60 6.40
C ALA A 172 21.97 25.69 7.26
N ASN A 173 22.39 25.33 8.48
CA ASN A 173 23.12 26.23 9.39
C ASN A 173 22.38 27.56 9.68
N GLY A 174 21.04 27.52 9.73
CA GLY A 174 20.21 28.64 10.12
C GLY A 174 19.85 29.66 9.05
N VAL A 175 20.38 29.56 7.82
CA VAL A 175 20.04 30.50 6.75
C VAL A 175 19.87 29.77 5.41
N GLY A 176 18.67 29.88 4.85
CA GLY A 176 18.30 29.38 3.52
C GLY A 176 17.97 30.54 2.60
N ARG A 177 18.23 30.39 1.30
CA ARG A 177 17.80 31.35 0.28
C ARG A 177 17.22 30.63 -0.92
N VAL A 178 16.04 31.08 -1.35
CA VAL A 178 15.33 30.52 -2.50
C VAL A 178 14.78 31.66 -3.35
N ALA A 179 14.76 31.46 -4.67
CA ALA A 179 14.13 32.40 -5.60
C ALA A 179 12.71 31.92 -5.90
N VAL A 180 11.69 32.70 -5.51
CA VAL A 180 10.27 32.36 -5.64
C VAL A 180 9.47 33.52 -6.25
N PRO A 181 8.31 33.26 -6.87
CA PRO A 181 7.44 34.35 -7.32
C PRO A 181 7.04 35.28 -6.17
N ALA A 182 6.83 36.57 -6.46
CA ALA A 182 6.18 37.46 -5.50
C ALA A 182 4.75 36.98 -5.22
N GLY A 183 4.29 37.16 -3.99
CA GLY A 183 2.95 36.72 -3.60
C GLY A 183 2.84 36.36 -2.12
N HIS A 184 1.73 35.70 -1.78
CA HIS A 184 1.40 35.25 -0.44
C HIS A 184 1.75 33.77 -0.28
N TYR A 185 2.32 33.43 0.87
CA TYR A 185 2.85 32.10 1.14
C TYR A 185 2.43 31.59 2.53
N SER A 186 2.40 30.27 2.62
CA SER A 186 2.37 29.50 3.87
C SER A 186 3.64 28.67 3.96
N ALA A 187 4.12 28.44 5.18
CA ALA A 187 5.27 27.60 5.44
C ALA A 187 5.08 26.67 6.64
N GLU A 188 5.41 25.41 6.46
CA GLU A 188 5.57 24.41 7.52
C GLU A 188 7.06 24.08 7.63
N ILE A 189 7.70 24.46 8.75
CA ILE A 189 9.14 24.32 8.99
C ILE A 189 9.36 23.22 10.02
N LEU A 190 10.07 22.17 9.63
CA LEU A 190 10.36 20.99 10.43
C LEU A 190 11.78 21.09 10.99
N PHE A 191 11.88 20.99 12.31
CA PHE A 191 13.11 20.83 13.06
C PHE A 191 13.10 19.42 13.65
N ASP A 192 13.90 18.53 13.08
CA ASP A 192 14.10 17.18 13.60
C ASP A 192 15.46 17.08 14.30
N ASN A 193 15.48 16.37 15.44
CA ASN A 193 16.73 15.94 16.03
C ASN A 193 16.96 14.48 15.63
N PHE A 194 17.92 14.28 14.72
CA PHE A 194 18.29 12.96 14.25
C PHE A 194 19.54 12.44 14.96
N ASP A 195 19.39 11.36 15.70
CA ASP A 195 20.51 10.57 16.22
C ASP A 195 20.65 9.27 15.41
N LYS A 196 21.88 8.93 15.03
CA LYS A 196 22.14 7.73 14.18
C LYS A 196 21.84 6.40 14.88
N SER A 197 21.77 6.39 16.21
CA SER A 197 21.56 5.20 17.04
C SER A 197 20.13 5.08 17.56
N THR A 198 19.45 6.20 17.83
CA THR A 198 18.05 6.22 18.32
C THR A 198 17.03 6.69 17.29
N GLN A 199 17.48 7.10 16.09
CA GLN A 199 16.67 7.70 15.02
C GLN A 199 16.20 9.11 15.40
N ILE A 200 15.04 9.56 14.88
CA ILE A 200 14.47 10.86 15.24
C ILE A 200 13.94 10.77 16.66
N ASP A 201 14.50 11.58 17.57
CA ASP A 201 14.10 11.58 18.98
C ASP A 201 12.95 12.56 19.26
N SER A 202 12.83 13.62 18.47
CA SER A 202 11.76 14.61 18.57
C SER A 202 11.59 15.35 17.25
N LEU A 203 10.34 15.71 16.94
CA LEU A 203 10.00 16.56 15.80
C LEU A 203 9.31 17.84 16.30
N ARG A 204 9.80 19.00 15.88
CA ARG A 204 9.18 20.30 16.14
C ARG A 204 8.78 20.95 14.84
N ILE A 205 7.52 21.36 14.75
CA ILE A 205 6.96 21.96 13.54
C ILE A 205 6.55 23.39 13.85
N VAL A 206 7.12 24.33 13.13
CA VAL A 206 6.74 25.74 13.16
C VAL A 206 5.92 26.04 11.92
N THR A 207 4.71 26.56 12.11
CA THR A 207 3.78 26.88 11.02
C THR A 207 3.57 28.38 10.93
N GLN A 208 3.71 28.90 9.72
CA GLN A 208 3.43 30.29 9.35
C GLN A 208 2.36 30.28 8.27
N THR A 209 1.14 30.65 8.62
CA THR A 209 -0.02 30.50 7.71
C THR A 209 -0.04 31.53 6.60
N ASP A 210 0.53 32.71 6.85
CA ASP A 210 0.52 33.85 5.95
C ASP A 210 1.80 34.69 6.11
N PHE A 211 2.52 34.86 5.01
CA PHE A 211 3.53 35.91 4.86
C PHE A 211 3.64 36.31 3.39
N THR A 212 4.26 37.46 3.12
CA THR A 212 4.37 38.02 1.77
C THR A 212 5.82 38.02 1.29
N VAL A 213 6.04 37.50 0.09
CA VAL A 213 7.27 37.74 -0.68
C VAL A 213 7.04 38.95 -1.57
N ALA A 214 7.81 40.00 -1.34
CA ALA A 214 7.69 41.26 -2.06
C ALA A 214 8.15 41.11 -3.52
N ASP A 215 7.61 41.95 -4.39
CA ASP A 215 8.00 42.09 -5.80
C ASP A 215 9.33 42.84 -5.99
N THR A 216 9.96 43.25 -4.89
CA THR A 216 11.23 43.98 -4.87
C THR A 216 12.05 43.61 -3.63
N GLY A 217 13.38 43.57 -3.79
CA GLY A 217 14.29 43.31 -2.68
C GLY A 217 14.35 41.85 -2.21
N VAL A 218 14.80 41.67 -0.96
CA VAL A 218 14.88 40.37 -0.27
C VAL A 218 13.81 40.35 0.81
N SER A 219 12.89 39.40 0.74
CA SER A 219 11.97 39.12 1.84
C SER A 219 12.62 38.17 2.85
N THR A 220 12.33 38.34 4.13
CA THR A 220 12.87 37.49 5.20
C THR A 220 11.74 36.80 5.94
N LEU A 221 11.82 35.48 6.04
CA LEU A 221 10.99 34.65 6.90
C LEU A 221 11.83 34.17 8.09
N THR A 222 11.35 34.36 9.31
CA THR A 222 12.01 33.85 10.51
C THR A 222 11.23 32.68 11.10
N ALA A 223 11.91 31.57 11.36
CA ALA A 223 11.35 30.41 12.04
C ALA A 223 12.16 30.10 13.31
N ASP A 224 11.50 30.10 14.46
CA ASP A 224 12.13 29.85 15.75
C ASP A 224 11.56 28.55 16.33
N GLU A 225 12.38 27.51 16.41
CA GLU A 225 12.03 26.19 16.91
C GLU A 225 11.36 26.26 18.30
N ARG A 226 11.72 27.25 19.12
CA ARG A 226 11.18 27.43 20.49
C ARG A 226 9.70 27.81 20.49
N THR A 227 9.15 28.23 19.36
CA THR A 227 7.72 28.54 19.21
C THR A 227 6.85 27.30 19.07
N ALA A 228 7.45 26.14 18.75
CA ALA A 228 6.78 24.86 18.83
C ALA A 228 6.61 24.46 20.31
N THR A 229 5.55 24.95 20.94
CA THR A 229 5.27 24.78 22.38
C THR A 229 4.12 23.83 22.69
N SER A 230 3.36 23.40 21.69
CA SER A 230 2.14 22.62 21.87
C SER A 230 2.42 21.13 21.60
N PRO A 231 2.62 20.28 22.62
CA PRO A 231 2.85 18.86 22.41
C PRO A 231 1.57 18.21 21.88
N VAL A 232 1.71 17.43 20.81
CA VAL A 232 0.61 16.62 20.28
C VAL A 232 0.50 15.39 21.16
N THR A 233 -0.66 15.21 21.79
CA THR A 233 -0.91 14.10 22.72
C THR A 233 -2.39 13.70 22.68
N ALA A 234 -2.71 12.48 23.12
CA ALA A 234 -4.09 12.09 23.34
C ALA A 234 -4.30 11.49 24.74
N LYS A 235 -5.46 11.78 25.33
CA LYS A 235 -5.95 11.12 26.54
C LYS A 235 -6.80 9.93 26.15
N THR A 236 -6.48 8.76 26.70
CA THR A 236 -7.15 7.50 26.38
C THR A 236 -7.95 6.95 27.57
N PRO A 237 -9.03 6.18 27.33
CA PRO A 237 -9.82 5.56 28.39
C PRO A 237 -9.02 4.59 29.26
N ARG A 238 -8.11 3.82 28.64
CA ARG A 238 -7.11 2.99 29.31
C ARG A 238 -5.74 3.62 29.08
N PRO A 239 -4.80 3.59 30.06
CA PRO A 239 -3.48 4.18 29.88
C PRO A 239 -2.81 3.71 28.57
N ALA A 240 -2.24 4.63 27.82
CA ALA A 240 -1.46 4.30 26.62
C ALA A 240 -0.35 5.35 26.46
N THR A 241 0.73 4.96 25.80
CA THR A 241 1.83 5.85 25.44
C THR A 241 1.82 6.01 23.94
N THR A 242 1.88 7.27 23.49
CA THR A 242 2.02 7.58 22.07
C THR A 242 3.27 6.92 21.52
N ASP A 243 3.09 6.13 20.47
CA ASP A 243 4.17 5.44 19.78
C ASP A 243 4.21 5.79 18.28
N ALA A 244 3.16 6.43 17.75
CA ALA A 244 3.20 7.04 16.43
C ALA A 244 2.15 8.13 16.23
N GLU A 245 2.45 9.07 15.34
CA GLU A 245 1.57 10.17 14.98
C GLU A 245 1.71 10.49 13.49
N SER A 246 0.62 10.89 12.85
CA SER A 246 0.59 11.42 11.50
C SER A 246 -0.19 12.72 11.49
N LEU A 247 0.49 13.81 11.16
CA LEU A 247 -0.09 15.13 11.03
C LEU A 247 -0.26 15.49 9.57
N ARG A 248 -1.43 16.03 9.22
CA ARG A 248 -1.73 16.52 7.88
C ARG A 248 -1.89 18.03 7.90
N PHE A 249 -1.24 18.69 6.96
CA PHE A 249 -1.32 20.12 6.68
C PHE A 249 -1.74 20.28 5.22
N LEU A 250 -2.95 20.75 4.95
CA LEU A 250 -3.42 21.05 3.60
C LEU A 250 -3.65 22.56 3.47
N ARG A 251 -3.03 23.20 2.49
CA ARG A 251 -3.30 24.58 2.11
C ARG A 251 -4.12 24.58 0.83
N THR A 252 -5.29 25.20 0.91
CA THR A 252 -6.14 25.49 -0.26
C THR A 252 -5.93 26.94 -0.64
N ASP A 253 -5.54 27.23 -1.88
CA ASP A 253 -5.36 28.60 -2.36
C ASP A 253 -6.68 29.32 -2.65
N ALA A 254 -6.58 30.58 -3.09
CA ALA A 254 -7.71 31.38 -3.52
C ALA A 254 -8.50 30.77 -4.70
N ASN A 255 -7.85 29.94 -5.53
CA ASN A 255 -8.43 29.26 -6.70
C ASN A 255 -9.01 27.87 -6.36
N LYS A 256 -9.04 27.49 -5.09
CA LYS A 256 -9.50 26.17 -4.59
C LYS A 256 -8.61 24.99 -5.00
N ALA A 257 -7.41 25.25 -5.50
CA ALA A 257 -6.42 24.20 -5.68
C ALA A 257 -5.73 23.92 -4.33
N THR A 258 -5.34 22.66 -4.13
CA THR A 258 -4.80 22.20 -2.85
C THR A 258 -3.37 21.70 -3.00
N SER A 259 -2.53 22.09 -2.06
CA SER A 259 -1.23 21.45 -1.83
C SER A 259 -1.08 21.19 -0.34
N GLY A 260 -0.38 20.12 0.01
CA GLY A 260 -0.23 19.76 1.40
C GLY A 260 0.88 18.78 1.66
N LEU A 261 1.03 18.52 2.94
CA LEU A 261 2.05 17.72 3.54
C LEU A 261 1.41 16.80 4.58
N THR A 262 1.72 15.52 4.50
CA THR A 262 1.49 14.57 5.58
C THR A 262 2.83 14.19 6.21
N ILE A 263 2.93 14.28 7.53
CA ILE A 263 4.14 14.00 8.30
C ILE A 263 3.85 12.85 9.27
N GLY A 264 4.47 11.70 9.05
CA GLY A 264 4.51 10.61 10.03
C GLY A 264 5.71 10.74 10.97
N SER A 265 5.52 10.45 12.26
CA SER A 265 6.55 10.44 13.29
C SER A 265 6.32 9.30 14.28
N PHE A 266 7.39 8.63 14.69
CA PHE A 266 7.42 7.71 15.85
C PHE A 266 7.99 8.39 17.11
N ALA A 267 8.43 9.63 16.96
CA ALA A 267 8.97 10.46 18.02
C ALA A 267 7.91 11.44 18.54
N ALA A 268 8.16 12.04 19.70
CA ALA A 268 7.30 13.09 20.24
C ALA A 268 7.23 14.28 19.28
N VAL A 269 6.00 14.68 18.90
CA VAL A 269 5.76 15.84 18.05
C VAL A 269 5.30 17.04 18.86
N THR A 270 5.88 18.20 18.58
CA THR A 270 5.44 19.49 19.14
C THR A 270 5.22 20.48 18.00
N VAL A 271 4.11 21.21 18.03
CA VAL A 271 3.75 22.18 16.97
C VAL A 271 3.65 23.60 17.53
N SER A 272 3.89 24.60 16.69
CA SER A 272 3.61 25.99 17.05
C SER A 272 2.11 26.29 16.87
N PRO A 273 1.46 27.00 17.82
CA PRO A 273 0.12 27.52 17.58
C PRO A 273 0.11 28.43 16.35
N ALA A 274 -0.92 28.32 15.53
CA ALA A 274 -1.07 29.10 14.30
C ALA A 274 -2.54 29.53 14.12
N PRO A 275 -2.82 30.77 13.71
CA PRO A 275 -4.18 31.27 13.55
C PRO A 275 -4.87 30.68 12.31
N VAL A 276 -6.15 31.00 12.14
CA VAL A 276 -6.85 30.79 10.86
C VAL A 276 -6.15 31.65 9.80
N PRO A 277 -5.82 31.10 8.61
CA PRO A 277 -5.14 31.83 7.56
C PRO A 277 -5.98 33.00 7.04
N GLN A 278 -5.33 34.09 6.63
CA GLN A 278 -6.01 35.23 6.02
C GLN A 278 -6.31 35.00 4.53
N LEU A 279 -5.46 34.23 3.84
CA LEU A 279 -5.67 33.83 2.45
C LEU A 279 -5.78 32.30 2.32
N GLY A 280 -6.76 31.87 1.53
CA GLY A 280 -7.04 30.44 1.33
C GLY A 280 -7.64 29.77 2.57
N SER A 281 -7.42 28.47 2.73
CA SER A 281 -7.80 27.72 3.95
C SER A 281 -6.73 26.72 4.36
N LEU A 282 -6.63 26.45 5.66
CA LEU A 282 -5.77 25.42 6.23
C LEU A 282 -6.66 24.25 6.64
N THR A 283 -6.20 23.03 6.40
CA THR A 283 -6.71 21.83 7.05
C THR A 283 -5.55 21.25 7.85
N TYR A 284 -5.59 21.41 9.17
CA TYR A 284 -4.68 20.77 10.10
C TYR A 284 -5.40 19.60 10.76
N GLN A 285 -4.81 18.40 10.71
CA GLN A 285 -5.44 17.20 11.25
C GLN A 285 -4.40 16.26 11.85
N LEU A 286 -4.69 15.75 13.05
CA LEU A 286 -4.05 14.53 13.54
C LEU A 286 -4.74 13.33 12.85
N ALA A 287 -4.22 13.01 11.66
CA ALA A 287 -4.80 12.06 10.72
C ALA A 287 -4.64 10.60 11.21
N ALA A 288 -3.58 10.31 11.95
CA ALA A 288 -3.45 9.06 12.69
C ALA A 288 -2.70 9.31 14.00
N TRP A 289 -3.19 8.72 15.08
CA TRP A 289 -2.54 8.69 16.38
C TRP A 289 -2.53 7.24 16.88
N GLY A 290 -1.32 6.73 17.11
CA GLY A 290 -1.04 5.43 17.67
C GLY A 290 -0.69 5.55 19.15
N GLY A 291 -1.31 4.70 19.98
CA GLY A 291 -1.01 4.62 21.40
C GLY A 291 -0.96 3.18 21.90
N THR A 292 0.20 2.73 22.35
CA THR A 292 0.39 1.37 22.88
C THR A 292 0.11 1.29 24.38
N GLY A 293 -0.63 0.27 24.81
CA GLY A 293 -0.88 -0.01 26.22
C GLY A 293 0.40 -0.38 27.00
N PRO A 294 0.39 -0.32 28.34
CA PRO A 294 1.58 -0.62 29.14
C PRO A 294 2.16 -2.01 28.87
N ALA A 295 3.49 -2.10 28.78
CA ALA A 295 4.18 -3.37 28.64
C ALA A 295 3.83 -4.34 29.78
N GLY A 296 3.75 -5.64 29.48
CA GLY A 296 3.41 -6.68 30.46
C GLY A 296 1.92 -6.77 30.81
N THR A 297 1.05 -5.97 30.18
CA THR A 297 -0.40 -6.15 30.30
C THR A 297 -0.79 -7.54 29.79
N ALA A 298 -1.58 -8.30 30.57
CA ALA A 298 -1.98 -9.68 30.24
C ALA A 298 -2.76 -9.79 28.91
N GLN A 299 -3.45 -8.72 28.52
CA GLN A 299 -4.09 -8.56 27.22
C GLN A 299 -3.50 -7.32 26.54
N PRO A 300 -2.51 -7.49 25.65
CA PRO A 300 -1.95 -6.38 24.89
C PRO A 300 -3.04 -5.64 24.13
N TYR A 301 -2.96 -4.32 24.13
CA TYR A 301 -3.88 -3.47 23.40
C TYR A 301 -3.19 -2.20 22.89
N ARG A 302 -3.80 -1.59 21.88
CA ARG A 302 -3.39 -0.29 21.35
C ARG A 302 -4.61 0.53 20.92
N TYR A 303 -4.40 1.80 20.70
CA TYR A 303 -5.35 2.73 20.11
C TYR A 303 -4.82 3.20 18.75
N ASP A 304 -5.70 3.23 17.76
CA ASP A 304 -5.47 3.84 16.44
C ASP A 304 -6.61 4.82 16.18
N ALA A 305 -6.34 6.11 16.38
CA ALA A 305 -7.37 7.15 16.36
C ALA A 305 -7.08 8.22 15.31
N MET A 306 -8.12 8.64 14.60
CA MET A 306 -8.13 9.87 13.80
C MET A 306 -8.95 10.93 14.52
N PHE A 307 -8.53 12.19 14.43
CA PHE A 307 -9.24 13.32 15.03
C PHE A 307 -9.80 14.27 13.96
N PRO A 308 -10.86 15.05 14.27
CA PRO A 308 -11.39 16.04 13.34
C PRO A 308 -10.33 17.02 12.88
N ALA A 309 -10.40 17.43 11.62
CA ALA A 309 -9.58 18.51 11.10
C ALA A 309 -10.01 19.87 11.68
N ALA A 310 -9.06 20.80 11.71
CA ALA A 310 -9.24 22.18 12.13
C ALA A 310 -8.69 23.14 11.05
N ASP A 311 -9.19 24.37 11.06
CA ASP A 311 -8.75 25.46 10.18
C ASP A 311 -7.59 26.30 10.75
N HIS A 312 -7.05 25.88 11.90
CA HIS A 312 -5.98 26.53 12.64
C HIS A 312 -5.24 25.50 13.51
N ILE A 313 -4.12 25.89 14.11
CA ILE A 313 -3.38 25.06 15.08
C ILE A 313 -3.57 25.67 16.47
N ALA A 314 -4.42 25.06 17.29
CA ALA A 314 -4.68 25.52 18.64
C ALA A 314 -3.45 25.41 19.55
N ALA A 315 -3.36 26.27 20.58
CA ALA A 315 -2.29 26.19 21.58
C ALA A 315 -2.38 24.96 22.49
N ASN A 316 -3.54 24.30 22.54
CA ASN A 316 -3.69 23.01 23.20
C ASN A 316 -3.88 21.93 22.14
N GLN A 317 -2.90 21.03 22.04
CA GLN A 317 -2.89 19.89 21.12
C GLN A 317 -3.09 18.56 21.88
N THR A 318 -3.81 18.63 22.99
CA THR A 318 -4.26 17.45 23.75
C THR A 318 -5.63 17.01 23.25
N TYR A 319 -5.67 15.89 22.56
CA TYR A 319 -6.88 15.24 22.07
C TYR A 319 -7.46 14.28 23.12
N THR A 320 -8.72 13.87 22.95
CA THR A 320 -9.37 12.90 23.84
C THR A 320 -10.00 11.79 23.00
N VAL A 321 -9.61 10.55 23.27
CA VAL A 321 -10.21 9.35 22.70
C VAL A 321 -11.49 9.04 23.47
N ASP A 322 -12.63 9.08 22.79
CA ASP A 322 -13.95 8.82 23.36
C ASP A 322 -14.26 7.33 23.31
N ALA A 323 -14.32 6.67 24.47
CA ALA A 323 -14.60 5.24 24.59
C ALA A 323 -15.90 4.81 23.92
N SER A 324 -16.91 5.69 23.86
CA SER A 324 -18.22 5.39 23.26
C SER A 324 -18.19 5.38 21.72
N LYS A 325 -17.08 5.80 21.12
CA LYS A 325 -16.83 5.87 19.69
C LYS A 325 -15.63 5.01 19.30
N LEU A 326 -15.43 3.89 20.00
CA LEU A 326 -14.37 2.96 19.67
C LEU A 326 -14.94 1.65 19.17
N GLU A 327 -14.41 1.21 18.04
CA GLU A 327 -14.50 -0.18 17.61
C GLU A 327 -13.31 -0.96 18.20
N ALA A 328 -13.57 -2.14 18.73
CA ALA A 328 -12.54 -3.05 19.22
C ALA A 328 -12.32 -4.19 18.22
N VAL A 329 -11.11 -4.32 17.71
CA VAL A 329 -10.70 -5.43 16.84
C VAL A 329 -9.77 -6.35 17.61
N HIS A 330 -10.22 -7.57 17.87
CA HIS A 330 -9.45 -8.62 18.52
C HIS A 330 -8.65 -9.40 17.48
N ASN A 331 -7.38 -9.05 17.33
CA ASN A 331 -6.48 -9.68 16.39
C ASN A 331 -5.79 -10.88 17.04
N THR A 332 -5.80 -12.01 16.34
CA THR A 332 -4.83 -13.11 16.52
C THR A 332 -3.88 -13.03 15.34
N ILE A 333 -2.59 -12.87 15.61
CA ILE A 333 -1.57 -12.74 14.56
C ILE A 333 -0.63 -13.91 14.67
N ASP A 334 -0.79 -14.83 13.72
CA ASP A 334 0.05 -16.00 13.58
C ASP A 334 1.26 -15.67 12.70
N THR A 335 2.27 -16.52 12.77
CA THR A 335 3.52 -16.33 12.05
C THR A 335 4.06 -17.66 11.54
N ASP A 336 4.88 -17.59 10.50
CA ASP A 336 5.57 -18.73 9.95
C ASP A 336 6.57 -19.29 10.99
N ALA A 337 6.63 -20.63 11.13
CA ALA A 337 7.58 -21.28 12.04
C ALA A 337 9.06 -20.94 11.75
N GLY A 338 9.35 -20.56 10.51
CA GLY A 338 10.65 -20.13 10.03
C GLY A 338 10.92 -18.63 10.21
N ASN A 339 9.99 -17.82 10.74
CA ASN A 339 10.25 -16.41 11.07
C ASN A 339 11.30 -16.34 12.20
N PRO A 340 12.58 -16.02 11.90
CA PRO A 340 13.66 -16.18 12.86
C PRO A 340 13.69 -15.08 13.92
N ARG A 341 13.00 -13.96 13.66
CA ARG A 341 12.99 -12.79 14.54
C ARG A 341 11.82 -12.81 15.52
N HIS A 342 10.81 -13.64 15.26
CA HIS A 342 9.53 -13.58 15.98
C HIS A 342 8.99 -12.16 16.03
N GLU A 343 9.15 -11.44 14.91
CA GLU A 343 8.74 -10.05 14.74
C GLU A 343 7.90 -9.93 13.47
N GLY A 344 6.88 -9.10 13.57
CA GLY A 344 6.04 -8.68 12.46
C GLY A 344 5.67 -7.22 12.63
N GLU A 345 4.86 -6.70 11.71
CA GLU A 345 4.36 -5.33 11.77
C GLU A 345 2.86 -5.34 11.51
N ILE A 346 2.11 -4.57 12.30
CA ILE A 346 0.71 -4.28 12.01
C ILE A 346 0.62 -2.83 11.54
N MET A 347 0.01 -2.60 10.40
CA MET A 347 -0.30 -1.26 9.91
C MET A 347 -1.81 -1.05 9.99
N ILE A 348 -2.22 -0.08 10.78
CA ILE A 348 -3.61 0.34 10.87
C ILE A 348 -3.67 1.84 10.70
N GLY A 349 -4.70 2.31 10.02
CA GLY A 349 -5.00 3.73 10.04
C GLY A 349 -6.19 4.07 9.18
N ALA A 350 -6.65 5.30 9.34
CA ALA A 350 -7.82 5.79 8.63
C ALA A 350 -7.51 6.05 7.15
N ALA A 351 -8.50 5.83 6.31
CA ALA A 351 -8.52 6.24 4.92
C ALA A 351 -9.85 6.93 4.62
N SER A 352 -9.82 7.94 3.76
CA SER A 352 -11.05 8.47 3.15
C SER A 352 -10.79 8.89 1.71
N PRO A 353 -11.84 8.99 0.87
CA PRO A 353 -11.69 9.51 -0.50
C PRO A 353 -11.05 10.91 -0.55
N GLU A 354 -11.35 11.77 0.43
CA GLU A 354 -10.84 13.15 0.51
C GLU A 354 -9.41 13.22 1.07
N THR A 355 -9.03 12.24 1.89
CA THR A 355 -7.81 12.28 2.68
C THR A 355 -6.72 11.30 2.23
N GLY A 356 -7.07 10.36 1.36
CA GLY A 356 -6.24 9.21 1.06
C GLY A 356 -6.13 8.28 2.27
N GLY A 357 -5.27 7.26 2.18
CA GLY A 357 -4.94 6.39 3.30
C GLY A 357 -3.76 6.90 4.09
N VAL A 358 -3.89 6.98 5.41
CA VAL A 358 -2.80 7.20 6.35
C VAL A 358 -2.75 6.02 7.29
N SER A 359 -1.72 5.19 7.18
CA SER A 359 -1.47 4.07 8.08
C SER A 359 -0.11 4.24 8.74
N ILE A 360 -0.03 3.80 10.00
CA ILE A 360 1.23 3.76 10.73
C ILE A 360 1.51 2.31 11.11
N GLY A 361 2.74 1.88 10.84
CA GLY A 361 3.19 0.54 11.13
C GLY A 361 3.79 0.40 12.52
N HIS A 362 3.46 -0.70 13.17
CA HIS A 362 3.87 -1.00 14.54
C HIS A 362 4.46 -2.39 14.63
N VAL A 363 5.72 -2.45 15.07
CA VAL A 363 6.42 -3.71 15.23
C VAL A 363 5.88 -4.47 16.44
N LEU A 364 5.54 -5.74 16.23
CA LEU A 364 5.01 -6.64 17.24
C LEU A 364 5.92 -7.85 17.40
N LYS A 365 5.93 -8.44 18.60
CA LYS A 365 6.43 -9.81 18.79
C LYS A 365 5.35 -10.79 18.36
N LEU A 366 5.72 -11.78 17.55
CA LEU A 366 4.82 -12.78 16.98
C LEU A 366 5.19 -14.21 17.42
N PRO A 367 4.21 -15.14 17.53
CA PRO A 367 2.78 -14.88 17.40
C PRO A 367 2.21 -14.11 18.59
N THR A 368 1.08 -13.43 18.40
CA THR A 368 0.46 -12.63 19.46
C THR A 368 -1.04 -12.49 19.33
N ARG A 369 -1.66 -12.02 20.42
CA ARG A 369 -3.02 -11.50 20.44
C ARG A 369 -2.98 -10.03 20.80
N LEU A 370 -3.69 -9.21 20.04
CA LEU A 370 -3.69 -7.76 20.19
C LEU A 370 -5.10 -7.23 20.00
N THR A 371 -5.62 -6.52 20.99
CA THR A 371 -6.84 -5.73 20.81
C THR A 371 -6.47 -4.34 20.29
N THR A 372 -6.92 -4.00 19.08
CA THR A 372 -6.82 -2.64 18.55
C THR A 372 -8.12 -1.92 18.78
N TYR A 373 -8.05 -0.74 19.40
CA TYR A 373 -9.18 0.18 19.51
C TYR A 373 -9.10 1.24 18.41
N PHE A 374 -10.02 1.18 17.46
CA PHE A 374 -10.09 2.13 16.36
C PHE A 374 -11.13 3.22 16.62
N GLY A 375 -10.82 4.46 16.25
CA GLY A 375 -11.79 5.56 16.28
C GLY A 375 -11.55 6.58 15.18
N ALA A 376 -12.63 6.99 14.51
CA ALA A 376 -12.61 8.04 13.50
C ALA A 376 -13.74 9.07 13.72
N PRO A 377 -13.55 10.33 13.27
CA PRO A 377 -14.53 11.41 13.45
C PRO A 377 -15.75 11.31 12.51
N VAL A 378 -15.65 10.52 11.43
CA VAL A 378 -16.65 10.46 10.36
C VAL A 378 -16.99 9.01 10.02
N GLY A 379 -18.25 8.73 9.68
CA GLY A 379 -18.76 7.38 9.42
C GLY A 379 -18.51 6.86 8.00
N ASP A 380 -17.98 7.69 7.11
CA ASP A 380 -17.50 7.32 5.77
C ASP A 380 -15.99 7.10 5.72
N ALA A 381 -15.28 7.38 6.83
CA ALA A 381 -13.88 6.97 6.95
C ALA A 381 -13.82 5.44 6.90
N GLN A 382 -12.95 4.93 6.06
CA GLN A 382 -12.53 3.55 6.11
C GLN A 382 -11.32 3.45 7.03
N TYR A 383 -10.98 2.25 7.45
CA TYR A 383 -9.65 1.99 7.97
C TYR A 383 -9.00 0.84 7.22
N MET A 384 -7.74 1.08 6.85
CA MET A 384 -6.89 0.07 6.26
C MET A 384 -6.27 -0.74 7.38
N ARG A 385 -6.20 -2.06 7.17
CA ARG A 385 -5.46 -2.96 8.05
C ARG A 385 -4.57 -3.82 7.20
N SER A 386 -3.30 -3.86 7.55
CA SER A 386 -2.41 -4.86 7.04
C SER A 386 -1.47 -5.40 8.09
N VAL A 387 -0.98 -6.61 7.89
CA VAL A 387 0.00 -7.26 8.73
C VAL A 387 1.13 -7.79 7.86
N PHE A 388 2.36 -7.51 8.27
CA PHE A 388 3.56 -8.22 7.83
C PHE A 388 3.85 -9.31 8.87
N PRO A 389 3.52 -10.59 8.58
CA PRO A 389 3.68 -11.67 9.56
C PRO A 389 5.16 -12.07 9.77
N ALA A 390 6.06 -11.53 8.94
CA ALA A 390 7.50 -11.62 9.12
C ALA A 390 8.16 -10.34 8.61
N LEU A 391 9.00 -9.72 9.45
CA LEU A 391 9.82 -8.59 9.03
C LEU A 391 11.19 -9.05 8.53
N PRO A 392 11.71 -8.44 7.46
CA PRO A 392 13.05 -8.72 7.00
C PRO A 392 14.11 -8.28 8.00
N ALA A 393 15.34 -8.76 7.85
CA ALA A 393 16.47 -8.28 8.65
C ALA A 393 16.73 -6.78 8.39
N PRO A 394 17.03 -5.96 9.42
CA PRO A 394 17.28 -4.54 9.22
C PRO A 394 18.53 -4.36 8.34
N GLY A 395 18.47 -3.45 7.37
CA GLY A 395 19.61 -3.16 6.48
C GLY A 395 19.81 -4.15 5.32
N ALA A 396 18.91 -5.11 5.12
CA ALA A 396 19.00 -6.13 4.05
C ALA A 396 18.65 -5.63 2.62
N GLY A 397 18.61 -4.31 2.37
CA GLY A 397 18.06 -3.74 1.12
C GLY A 397 16.53 -3.69 1.15
N ARG A 398 15.85 -3.56 0.00
CA ARG A 398 14.39 -3.82 -0.12
C ARG A 398 14.20 -5.34 -0.19
N PRO A 399 13.96 -6.01 0.93
CA PRO A 399 13.84 -7.46 0.96
C PRO A 399 12.42 -7.86 0.58
N ALA A 400 12.27 -9.05 0.01
CA ALA A 400 10.95 -9.63 -0.25
C ALA A 400 10.15 -9.67 1.07
N ALA A 401 8.98 -9.05 1.10
CA ALA A 401 8.06 -9.10 2.25
C ALA A 401 6.62 -9.29 1.77
N ILE A 402 5.82 -9.99 2.57
CA ILE A 402 4.40 -10.21 2.28
C ILE A 402 3.60 -9.38 3.28
N SER A 403 2.78 -8.47 2.76
CA SER A 403 1.73 -7.82 3.53
C SER A 403 0.43 -8.58 3.31
N LEU A 404 -0.32 -8.85 4.38
CA LEU A 404 -1.69 -9.35 4.31
C LEU A 404 -2.61 -8.19 4.65
N GLN A 405 -3.47 -7.78 3.72
CA GLN A 405 -4.37 -6.63 3.85
C GLN A 405 -5.83 -7.10 3.94
N SER A 406 -6.66 -6.48 4.77
CA SER A 406 -8.11 -6.71 4.72
C SER A 406 -8.77 -5.81 3.68
N ASP A 407 -10.05 -6.04 3.41
CA ASP A 407 -10.87 -5.01 2.79
C ASP A 407 -10.88 -3.73 3.65
N GLY A 408 -11.12 -2.60 2.98
CA GLY A 408 -11.26 -1.30 3.63
C GLY A 408 -12.59 -1.24 4.35
N ILE A 409 -12.58 -1.45 5.67
CA ILE A 409 -13.81 -1.46 6.46
C ILE A 409 -14.28 -0.04 6.70
N VAL A 410 -15.52 0.25 6.31
CA VAL A 410 -16.19 1.51 6.67
C VAL A 410 -16.38 1.54 8.19
N TYR A 411 -15.87 2.58 8.83
CA TYR A 411 -16.04 2.77 10.25
C TYR A 411 -17.50 3.09 10.59
N THR A 412 -18.19 2.13 11.19
CA THR A 412 -19.63 2.24 11.51
C THR A 412 -19.90 2.74 12.93
N GLY A 413 -18.87 3.05 13.72
CA GLY A 413 -18.99 3.45 15.12
C GLY A 413 -18.56 2.36 16.09
N PRO A 414 -19.08 2.35 17.33
CA PRO A 414 -18.67 1.37 18.34
C PRO A 414 -19.13 -0.05 17.98
N GLY A 415 -18.24 -1.02 18.19
CA GLY A 415 -18.47 -2.42 17.85
C GLY A 415 -17.32 -3.33 18.29
N GLU A 416 -17.49 -4.63 18.10
CA GLU A 416 -16.46 -5.63 18.34
C GLU A 416 -16.29 -6.52 17.11
N GLN A 417 -15.04 -6.77 16.73
CA GLN A 417 -14.66 -7.68 15.65
C GLN A 417 -13.57 -8.64 16.12
N TRP A 418 -13.52 -9.82 15.51
CA TRP A 418 -12.43 -10.79 15.67
C TRP A 418 -11.81 -11.02 14.32
N ARG A 419 -10.48 -11.12 14.29
CA ARG A 419 -9.75 -11.40 13.07
C ARG A 419 -8.51 -12.21 13.36
N THR A 420 -8.24 -13.18 12.51
CA THR A 420 -6.99 -13.94 12.51
C THR A 420 -6.14 -13.52 11.31
N TRP A 421 -4.83 -13.40 11.49
CA TRP A 421 -3.90 -13.02 10.42
C TRP A 421 -2.82 -14.08 10.28
N GLY A 422 -2.47 -14.42 9.04
CA GLY A 422 -1.33 -15.28 8.73
C GLY A 422 -1.48 -16.74 9.16
N HIS A 423 -2.69 -17.16 9.53
CA HIS A 423 -2.98 -18.55 9.86
C HIS A 423 -3.03 -19.38 8.58
N GLY A 424 -2.22 -20.44 8.54
CA GLY A 424 -1.95 -21.22 7.34
C GLY A 424 -2.89 -22.42 7.13
N PRO A 425 -2.78 -23.08 5.96
CA PRO A 425 -1.95 -22.69 4.81
C PRO A 425 -2.46 -21.41 4.14
N LEU A 426 -1.52 -20.57 3.71
CA LEU A 426 -1.80 -19.46 2.81
C LEU A 426 -1.98 -20.00 1.38
N THR A 427 -3.02 -19.57 0.68
CA THR A 427 -3.45 -20.18 -0.59
C THR A 427 -4.09 -19.19 -1.56
N ALA A 428 -4.11 -19.51 -2.85
CA ALA A 428 -4.85 -18.68 -3.81
C ALA A 428 -6.36 -18.86 -3.65
N GLN A 429 -7.10 -17.75 -3.57
CA GLN A 429 -8.53 -17.74 -3.30
C GLN A 429 -9.23 -16.65 -4.11
N VAL A 430 -10.55 -16.72 -4.26
CA VAL A 430 -11.33 -15.61 -4.85
C VAL A 430 -11.89 -14.67 -3.80
N GLY A 431 -12.04 -15.18 -2.57
CA GLY A 431 -12.43 -14.42 -1.39
C GLY A 431 -13.93 -14.17 -1.24
N GLN A 432 -14.31 -13.67 -0.07
CA GLN A 432 -15.65 -13.20 0.28
C GLN A 432 -15.51 -11.84 0.94
N TYR A 433 -15.98 -10.80 0.26
CA TYR A 433 -15.76 -9.42 0.66
C TYR A 433 -17.03 -8.81 1.22
N ARG A 434 -16.88 -7.95 2.23
CA ARG A 434 -18.02 -7.26 2.86
C ARG A 434 -18.16 -5.85 2.33
N ASP A 435 -17.04 -5.19 2.12
CA ASP A 435 -16.96 -3.83 1.62
C ASP A 435 -16.57 -3.78 0.14
N GLY A 436 -16.74 -2.60 -0.47
CA GLY A 436 -16.52 -2.39 -1.90
C GLY A 436 -15.09 -2.70 -2.33
N THR A 437 -14.94 -3.63 -3.29
CA THR A 437 -13.63 -4.03 -3.81
C THR A 437 -13.70 -4.40 -5.30
N TRP A 438 -12.60 -4.92 -5.83
CA TRP A 438 -12.50 -5.40 -7.21
C TRP A 438 -13.06 -6.81 -7.33
N CYS A 439 -13.96 -7.00 -8.28
CA CYS A 439 -14.50 -8.33 -8.53
C CYS A 439 -13.47 -9.23 -9.24
N ARG A 440 -12.93 -10.23 -8.53
CA ARG A 440 -11.88 -11.13 -9.04
C ARG A 440 -12.34 -12.07 -10.15
N ALA A 441 -13.62 -12.42 -10.15
CA ALA A 441 -14.21 -13.26 -11.18
C ALA A 441 -15.63 -12.79 -11.50
N CYS A 442 -15.78 -12.11 -12.62
CA CYS A 442 -17.04 -11.57 -13.09
C CYS A 442 -17.19 -11.62 -14.60
N SER A 443 -18.41 -11.41 -15.06
CA SER A 443 -18.70 -11.26 -16.48
C SER A 443 -19.66 -10.10 -16.70
N ALA A 444 -19.44 -9.37 -17.78
CA ALA A 444 -20.34 -8.35 -18.25
C ALA A 444 -20.35 -8.38 -19.79
N GLY A 445 -21.46 -8.84 -20.36
CA GLY A 445 -21.58 -9.01 -21.80
C GLY A 445 -20.52 -9.95 -22.37
N GLY A 446 -19.85 -9.51 -23.44
CA GLY A 446 -18.78 -10.25 -24.13
C GLY A 446 -17.46 -10.39 -23.37
N THR A 447 -17.36 -9.87 -22.14
CA THR A 447 -16.11 -9.84 -21.38
C THR A 447 -16.24 -10.66 -20.10
N VAL A 448 -15.21 -11.43 -19.80
CA VAL A 448 -15.05 -12.22 -18.58
C VAL A 448 -13.74 -11.84 -17.92
N ASP A 449 -13.81 -11.31 -16.71
CA ASP A 449 -12.65 -11.19 -15.84
C ASP A 449 -12.60 -12.45 -14.97
N LEU A 450 -11.48 -13.18 -15.00
CA LEU A 450 -11.32 -14.41 -14.24
C LEU A 450 -9.90 -14.46 -13.66
N GLY A 451 -9.83 -14.33 -12.34
CA GLY A 451 -8.60 -14.43 -11.59
C GLY A 451 -8.83 -14.88 -10.15
N VAL A 452 -7.73 -14.98 -9.42
CA VAL A 452 -7.67 -15.28 -7.99
C VAL A 452 -6.83 -14.23 -7.29
N THR A 453 -7.14 -13.99 -6.03
CA THR A 453 -6.21 -13.38 -5.08
C THR A 453 -5.12 -14.42 -4.78
N PRO A 454 -3.83 -14.16 -5.08
CA PRO A 454 -2.81 -15.19 -5.20
C PRO A 454 -2.43 -15.88 -3.87
N LEU A 455 -2.57 -15.20 -2.74
CA LEU A 455 -2.17 -15.71 -1.44
C LEU A 455 -3.03 -15.09 -0.32
N VAL A 456 -3.93 -15.88 0.25
CA VAL A 456 -4.94 -15.51 1.24
C VAL A 456 -4.76 -16.42 2.46
N ASP A 457 -4.95 -15.87 3.66
CA ASP A 457 -4.91 -16.62 4.91
C ASP A 457 -6.29 -17.24 5.24
N SER A 458 -6.53 -17.56 6.50
CA SER A 458 -7.80 -18.13 6.94
C SER A 458 -8.98 -17.15 6.89
N GLU A 459 -8.74 -15.85 6.69
CA GLU A 459 -9.82 -14.86 6.54
C GLU A 459 -10.13 -14.65 5.06
N PRO A 460 -11.41 -14.79 4.64
CA PRO A 460 -11.76 -14.83 3.22
C PRO A 460 -11.68 -13.47 2.51
N ASP A 461 -11.52 -12.37 3.24
CA ASP A 461 -11.37 -11.02 2.70
C ASP A 461 -9.90 -10.57 2.61
N THR A 462 -8.95 -11.41 3.01
CA THR A 462 -7.52 -11.07 2.98
C THR A 462 -7.00 -10.99 1.54
N THR A 463 -6.21 -9.96 1.26
CA THR A 463 -5.50 -9.78 -0.01
C THR A 463 -4.01 -9.55 0.25
N PRO A 464 -3.10 -10.20 -0.49
CA PRO A 464 -1.68 -10.01 -0.27
C PRO A 464 -1.17 -8.80 -1.04
N ASP A 465 -0.11 -8.19 -0.52
CA ASP A 465 0.77 -7.31 -1.26
C ASP A 465 2.21 -7.86 -1.17
N PHE A 466 2.82 -8.05 -2.33
CA PHE A 466 4.15 -8.64 -2.47
C PHE A 466 5.18 -7.54 -2.67
N LEU A 467 5.98 -7.26 -1.65
CA LEU A 467 7.11 -6.36 -1.73
C LEU A 467 8.36 -7.07 -2.25
N GLY A 468 8.25 -7.75 -3.40
CA GLY A 468 9.30 -8.57 -3.99
C GLY A 468 8.80 -9.41 -5.17
N PRO A 469 9.67 -10.14 -5.87
CA PRO A 469 9.28 -10.94 -7.01
C PRO A 469 8.55 -12.21 -6.56
N ALA A 470 7.21 -12.20 -6.59
CA ALA A 470 6.39 -13.41 -6.56
C ALA A 470 6.24 -13.94 -7.99
N ILE A 471 6.46 -15.24 -8.19
CA ILE A 471 6.38 -15.87 -9.52
C ILE A 471 5.04 -16.56 -9.63
N GLY A 472 4.14 -16.01 -10.44
CA GLY A 472 2.85 -16.60 -10.76
C GLY A 472 2.80 -17.09 -12.20
N HIS A 473 2.03 -18.14 -12.49
CA HIS A 473 1.68 -18.52 -13.86
C HIS A 473 0.19 -18.87 -13.92
N THR A 474 -0.55 -18.19 -14.80
CA THR A 474 -1.98 -18.45 -15.00
C THR A 474 -2.22 -18.97 -16.40
N THR A 475 -3.03 -20.02 -16.52
CA THR A 475 -3.58 -20.48 -17.80
C THR A 475 -5.10 -20.62 -17.67
N ILE A 476 -5.85 -20.07 -18.64
CA ILE A 476 -7.31 -20.16 -18.68
C ILE A 476 -7.76 -20.88 -19.93
N TYR A 477 -8.68 -21.82 -19.76
CA TYR A 477 -9.35 -22.56 -20.82
C TYR A 477 -10.82 -22.20 -20.87
N ARG A 478 -11.38 -22.12 -22.07
CA ARG A 478 -12.81 -22.11 -22.35
C ARG A 478 -13.19 -23.41 -23.01
N ASP A 479 -14.04 -24.21 -22.36
CA ASP A 479 -14.52 -25.50 -22.88
C ASP A 479 -13.37 -26.40 -23.40
N GLY A 480 -12.26 -26.42 -22.66
CA GLY A 480 -11.05 -27.18 -22.97
C GLY A 480 -10.07 -26.50 -23.95
N THR A 481 -10.43 -25.37 -24.56
CA THR A 481 -9.55 -24.58 -25.44
C THR A 481 -8.83 -23.51 -24.63
N GLN A 482 -7.49 -23.46 -24.70
CA GLN A 482 -6.74 -22.40 -24.03
C GLN A 482 -7.07 -21.03 -24.65
N VAL A 483 -7.53 -20.11 -23.83
CA VAL A 483 -7.86 -18.73 -24.23
C VAL A 483 -6.89 -17.70 -23.64
N PHE A 484 -6.13 -18.08 -22.61
CA PHE A 484 -5.10 -17.24 -22.01
C PHE A 484 -3.99 -18.09 -21.39
N SER A 485 -2.76 -17.58 -21.42
CA SER A 485 -1.64 -18.07 -20.62
C SER A 485 -0.65 -16.93 -20.43
N GLY A 486 -0.17 -16.73 -19.19
CA GLY A 486 0.73 -15.64 -18.86
C GLY A 486 1.47 -15.85 -17.54
N ASP A 487 2.70 -15.35 -17.50
CA ASP A 487 3.52 -15.29 -16.31
C ASP A 487 3.24 -14.01 -15.52
N ASN A 488 3.51 -14.06 -14.20
CA ASN A 488 3.38 -12.97 -13.24
C ASN A 488 1.99 -12.30 -13.22
N THR A 489 0.96 -13.09 -13.48
CA THR A 489 -0.44 -12.69 -13.33
C THR A 489 -1.22 -13.78 -12.61
N ALA A 490 -2.24 -13.39 -11.84
CA ALA A 490 -3.15 -14.28 -11.13
C ALA A 490 -4.55 -14.36 -11.80
N GLY A 491 -4.68 -13.86 -13.02
CA GLY A 491 -5.94 -13.82 -13.77
C GLY A 491 -5.80 -13.16 -15.13
N ALA A 492 -6.93 -12.98 -15.82
CA ALA A 492 -7.00 -12.19 -17.05
C ALA A 492 -8.41 -11.66 -17.33
N GLU A 493 -8.45 -10.47 -17.95
CA GLU A 493 -9.64 -9.98 -18.65
C GLU A 493 -9.68 -10.60 -20.06
N LEU A 494 -10.74 -11.36 -20.32
CA LEU A 494 -11.00 -12.05 -21.58
C LEU A 494 -12.12 -11.33 -22.32
N THR A 495 -11.79 -10.63 -23.40
CA THR A 495 -12.78 -9.95 -24.26
C THR A 495 -13.26 -10.86 -25.39
N GLY A 496 -14.42 -10.53 -25.98
CA GLY A 496 -14.97 -11.25 -27.14
C GLY A 496 -15.42 -12.69 -26.87
N GLN A 497 -15.72 -13.03 -25.61
CA GLN A 497 -16.05 -14.39 -25.21
C GLN A 497 -17.43 -14.84 -25.72
N PRO A 498 -17.57 -16.12 -26.14
CA PRO A 498 -18.84 -16.66 -26.61
C PRO A 498 -19.98 -16.46 -25.60
N GLN A 499 -21.09 -15.91 -26.09
CA GLN A 499 -22.30 -15.67 -25.30
C GLN A 499 -23.21 -16.90 -25.27
N THR A 500 -22.62 -18.06 -24.97
CA THR A 500 -23.30 -19.35 -24.82
C THR A 500 -22.91 -20.02 -23.50
N PRO A 501 -23.80 -20.82 -22.89
CA PRO A 501 -23.43 -21.61 -21.72
C PRO A 501 -22.20 -22.50 -21.99
N GLY A 502 -21.39 -22.71 -20.96
CA GLY A 502 -20.18 -23.53 -21.02
C GLY A 502 -19.40 -23.45 -19.71
N SER A 503 -18.09 -23.66 -19.78
CA SER A 503 -17.21 -23.66 -18.61
C SER A 503 -15.90 -22.94 -18.89
N TYR A 504 -15.39 -22.26 -17.87
CA TYR A 504 -13.98 -21.86 -17.81
C TYR A 504 -13.22 -22.80 -16.89
N ARG A 505 -11.95 -23.02 -17.19
CA ARG A 505 -11.01 -23.64 -16.26
C ARG A 505 -9.81 -22.72 -16.08
N LEU A 506 -9.49 -22.33 -14.85
CA LEU A 506 -8.30 -21.55 -14.51
C LEU A 506 -7.32 -22.44 -13.77
N VAL A 507 -6.08 -22.48 -14.24
CA VAL A 507 -4.94 -23.12 -13.57
C VAL A 507 -3.98 -22.02 -13.15
N PHE A 508 -3.68 -21.93 -11.86
CA PHE A 508 -2.77 -20.95 -11.28
C PHE A 508 -1.70 -21.62 -10.43
N ASP A 509 -0.45 -21.40 -10.81
CA ASP A 509 0.73 -21.80 -10.06
C ASP A 509 1.35 -20.56 -9.41
N LEU A 510 1.74 -20.68 -8.15
CA LEU A 510 2.42 -19.62 -7.40
C LEU A 510 3.69 -20.19 -6.74
N ASP A 511 4.77 -19.43 -6.84
CA ASP A 511 6.03 -19.63 -6.11
C ASP A 511 6.43 -18.33 -5.41
N VAL A 512 6.44 -18.38 -4.08
CA VAL A 512 6.88 -17.32 -3.16
C VAL A 512 8.04 -17.80 -2.29
N SER A 513 8.80 -18.81 -2.73
CA SER A 513 9.99 -19.31 -2.02
C SER A 513 11.12 -18.28 -1.87
N GLY A 514 11.07 -17.19 -2.66
CA GLY A 514 11.96 -16.04 -2.51
C GLY A 514 11.65 -15.12 -1.32
N PHE A 515 10.52 -15.32 -0.65
CA PHE A 515 10.10 -14.55 0.53
C PHE A 515 10.59 -15.22 1.83
N PRO A 516 10.71 -14.47 2.95
CA PRO A 516 11.20 -14.98 4.23
C PRO A 516 10.14 -15.82 4.98
N ILE A 517 9.52 -16.77 4.29
CA ILE A 517 8.55 -17.74 4.81
C ILE A 517 9.01 -19.16 4.47
N THR A 518 8.66 -20.13 5.29
CA THR A 518 9.00 -21.55 5.10
C THR A 518 7.78 -22.42 4.80
N GLN A 519 6.59 -21.89 5.02
CA GLN A 519 5.30 -22.51 4.76
C GLN A 519 4.61 -21.86 3.57
N SER A 520 3.69 -22.58 2.92
CA SER A 520 2.93 -22.09 1.76
C SER A 520 3.80 -21.49 0.64
N THR A 521 5.02 -21.98 0.47
CA THR A 521 6.00 -21.40 -0.45
C THR A 521 5.65 -21.62 -1.91
N THR A 522 4.89 -22.68 -2.22
CA THR A 522 4.41 -22.96 -3.57
C THR A 522 3.00 -23.54 -3.53
N SER A 523 2.16 -23.18 -4.50
CA SER A 523 0.81 -23.75 -4.63
C SER A 523 0.41 -23.94 -6.09
N HIS A 524 -0.47 -24.92 -6.32
CA HIS A 524 -1.14 -25.18 -7.59
C HIS A 524 -2.66 -25.17 -7.36
N THR A 525 -3.38 -24.33 -8.09
CA THR A 525 -4.84 -24.16 -8.00
C THR A 525 -5.46 -24.43 -9.37
N ASP A 526 -6.40 -25.38 -9.43
CA ASP A 526 -7.15 -25.74 -10.63
C ASP A 526 -8.65 -25.58 -10.37
N LEU A 527 -9.24 -24.59 -11.02
CA LEU A 527 -10.63 -24.15 -10.85
C LEU A 527 -11.42 -24.46 -12.11
N THR A 528 -12.60 -25.05 -11.98
CA THR A 528 -13.62 -25.11 -13.04
C THR A 528 -14.80 -24.26 -12.64
N VAL A 529 -15.22 -23.37 -13.52
CA VAL A 529 -16.26 -22.37 -13.29
C VAL A 529 -17.36 -22.52 -14.35
N PRO A 530 -18.58 -22.89 -13.98
CA PRO A 530 -19.69 -22.92 -14.92
C PRO A 530 -20.05 -21.48 -15.32
N TYR A 531 -20.28 -21.28 -16.62
CA TYR A 531 -20.59 -19.97 -17.19
C TYR A 531 -21.97 -19.96 -17.83
N SER A 532 -22.78 -18.96 -17.44
CA SER A 532 -24.02 -18.61 -18.12
C SER A 532 -23.98 -17.15 -18.55
N PRO A 533 -24.17 -16.83 -19.85
CA PRO A 533 -24.20 -15.44 -20.34
C PRO A 533 -25.46 -14.68 -19.89
N LYS A 534 -26.46 -15.39 -19.37
CA LYS A 534 -27.62 -14.82 -18.66
C LYS A 534 -27.57 -15.32 -17.23
N PRO A 535 -26.76 -14.68 -16.38
CA PRO A 535 -26.63 -15.10 -14.99
C PRO A 535 -27.92 -14.81 -14.22
N ASP A 536 -28.04 -15.46 -13.06
CA ASP A 536 -29.12 -15.17 -12.13
C ASP A 536 -28.99 -13.70 -11.67
N PRO A 537 -30.04 -12.86 -11.78
CA PRO A 537 -29.99 -11.49 -11.28
C PRO A 537 -29.62 -11.38 -9.79
N ALA A 538 -29.82 -12.46 -9.02
CA ALA A 538 -29.35 -12.55 -7.64
C ALA A 538 -27.82 -12.55 -7.49
N TRP A 539 -27.06 -12.71 -8.58
CA TRP A 539 -25.59 -12.69 -8.61
C TRP A 539 -25.05 -11.44 -9.31
N ASN A 540 -25.87 -10.39 -9.45
CA ASN A 540 -25.39 -9.10 -9.92
C ASN A 540 -24.43 -8.51 -8.88
N LEU A 541 -23.29 -8.02 -9.35
CA LEU A 541 -22.31 -7.37 -8.49
C LEU A 541 -22.95 -6.12 -7.85
N PRO A 542 -22.78 -5.89 -6.53
CA PRO A 542 -23.24 -4.66 -5.89
C PRO A 542 -22.59 -3.42 -6.52
N ALA A 543 -23.30 -2.29 -6.49
CA ALA A 543 -22.83 -1.05 -7.14
C ALA A 543 -21.63 -0.39 -6.45
N THR A 544 -21.32 -0.80 -5.22
CA THR A 544 -20.14 -0.37 -4.45
C THR A 544 -18.85 -1.05 -4.92
N ASP A 545 -18.96 -2.15 -5.66
CA ASP A 545 -17.84 -2.95 -6.14
C ASP A 545 -17.49 -2.61 -7.59
N ILE A 546 -16.24 -2.90 -7.97
CA ILE A 546 -15.67 -2.55 -9.27
C ILE A 546 -15.63 -3.80 -10.16
N CYS A 547 -16.12 -3.67 -11.39
CA CYS A 547 -16.14 -4.73 -12.38
C CYS A 547 -15.29 -4.35 -13.61
N GLN A 548 -14.10 -4.96 -13.76
CA GLN A 548 -13.25 -4.70 -14.92
C GLN A 548 -13.93 -5.14 -16.23
N ALA A 549 -14.70 -6.22 -16.20
CA ALA A 549 -15.41 -6.74 -17.37
C ALA A 549 -16.40 -5.76 -18.02
N GLN A 550 -16.83 -4.69 -17.33
CA GLN A 550 -17.68 -3.64 -17.92
C GLN A 550 -16.91 -2.71 -18.88
N GLY A 551 -15.59 -2.91 -19.05
CA GLY A 551 -14.70 -2.19 -19.93
C GLY A 551 -14.01 -1.01 -19.23
N PRO A 552 -12.95 -0.43 -19.86
CA PRO A 552 -12.23 0.73 -19.33
C PRO A 552 -13.08 2.01 -19.46
N GLY A 553 -14.07 2.14 -18.58
CA GLY A 553 -14.97 3.28 -18.49
C GLY A 553 -14.56 4.27 -17.40
N GLY A 554 -13.36 4.85 -17.51
CA GLY A 554 -12.98 6.10 -16.83
C GLY A 554 -11.57 6.13 -16.21
N PRO A 555 -10.84 7.26 -16.27
CA PRO A 555 -9.53 7.45 -15.63
C PRO A 555 -9.54 7.42 -14.08
N ASP A 556 -10.69 7.12 -13.46
CA ASP A 556 -10.86 7.02 -12.00
C ASP A 556 -10.72 5.57 -11.47
N ALA A 557 -10.27 4.63 -12.29
CA ALA A 557 -10.03 3.23 -11.90
C ALA A 557 -8.93 3.04 -10.83
N GLY A 558 -8.36 4.11 -10.28
CA GLY A 558 -7.35 4.07 -9.21
C GLY A 558 -7.74 4.74 -7.89
N THR A 559 -8.93 5.35 -7.78
CA THR A 559 -9.28 6.20 -6.61
C THR A 559 -10.42 5.67 -5.75
N GLY A 560 -10.89 4.43 -5.97
CA GLY A 560 -11.85 3.77 -5.08
C GLY A 560 -13.26 4.39 -5.03
N ALA A 561 -13.55 5.39 -5.86
CA ALA A 561 -14.86 6.04 -5.96
C ALA A 561 -15.38 5.99 -7.39
N GLY A 562 -15.61 4.78 -7.92
CA GLY A 562 -16.10 4.58 -9.28
C GLY A 562 -17.63 4.53 -9.34
N THR A 563 -18.30 5.67 -9.55
CA THR A 563 -19.65 5.65 -10.16
C THR A 563 -19.50 5.41 -11.67
N GLY A 564 -19.14 4.18 -12.05
CA GLY A 564 -19.01 3.76 -13.43
C GLY A 564 -20.34 3.86 -14.17
N THR A 565 -20.54 4.94 -14.93
CA THR A 565 -21.75 5.18 -15.75
C THR A 565 -21.55 4.79 -17.22
N GLY A 566 -20.55 3.97 -17.54
CA GLY A 566 -20.13 3.68 -18.92
C GLY A 566 -20.78 2.47 -19.62
N SER A 567 -21.29 1.48 -18.88
CA SER A 567 -21.91 0.29 -19.47
C SER A 567 -23.25 -0.01 -18.82
N SER A 568 -24.32 -0.10 -19.61
CA SER A 568 -25.65 -0.52 -19.14
C SER A 568 -25.75 -2.04 -18.92
N THR A 569 -24.68 -2.79 -19.19
CA THR A 569 -24.67 -4.24 -19.02
C THR A 569 -24.40 -4.57 -17.55
N PRO A 570 -25.34 -5.22 -16.83
CA PRO A 570 -25.10 -5.64 -15.46
C PRO A 570 -23.87 -6.54 -15.37
N CYS A 571 -23.01 -6.26 -14.40
CA CYS A 571 -21.90 -7.15 -14.07
C CYS A 571 -22.41 -8.28 -13.17
N SER A 572 -22.01 -9.51 -13.48
CA SER A 572 -22.39 -10.68 -12.70
C SER A 572 -21.18 -11.40 -12.14
N ILE A 573 -21.31 -11.78 -10.88
CA ILE A 573 -20.35 -12.58 -10.13
C ILE A 573 -20.36 -14.00 -10.69
N LEU A 574 -19.18 -14.50 -11.05
CA LEU A 574 -19.04 -15.90 -11.46
C LEU A 574 -19.07 -16.82 -10.23
N PRO A 575 -19.69 -18.01 -10.31
CA PRO A 575 -19.80 -18.95 -9.19
C PRO A 575 -18.48 -19.70 -8.97
N VAL A 576 -17.40 -18.98 -8.67
CA VAL A 576 -16.09 -19.57 -8.38
C VAL A 576 -16.07 -20.08 -6.94
N LEU A 577 -15.60 -21.31 -6.74
CA LEU A 577 -15.44 -21.90 -5.41
C LEU A 577 -14.23 -21.30 -4.68
N ASN A 578 -14.37 -21.17 -3.37
CA ASN A 578 -13.38 -20.67 -2.42
C ASN A 578 -13.15 -21.72 -1.33
N LEU A 579 -11.93 -21.84 -0.82
CA LEU A 579 -11.56 -22.76 0.28
C LEU A 579 -11.03 -21.96 1.48
N GLY A 580 -11.70 -22.05 2.62
CA GLY A 580 -11.23 -21.51 3.91
C GLY A 580 -10.54 -22.59 4.72
N TYR A 581 -9.25 -22.42 5.01
CA TYR A 581 -8.48 -23.39 5.77
C TYR A 581 -8.28 -22.96 7.23
N HIS A 582 -8.75 -23.77 8.18
CA HIS A 582 -8.51 -23.57 9.60
C HIS A 582 -7.83 -24.81 10.18
N LEU A 583 -6.50 -24.85 10.10
CA LEU A 583 -5.73 -25.95 10.68
C LEU A 583 -5.69 -25.84 12.21
N ALA A 584 -5.77 -26.97 12.89
CA ALA A 584 -5.48 -27.03 14.32
C ALA A 584 -3.96 -26.94 14.57
N THR A 585 -3.41 -25.73 14.46
CA THR A 585 -2.01 -25.38 14.71
C THR A 585 -1.88 -24.38 15.86
N ASP A 586 -0.69 -24.25 16.43
CA ASP A 586 -0.36 -23.13 17.30
C ASP A 586 -0.09 -21.86 16.47
N GLY A 587 0.13 -20.71 17.12
CA GLY A 587 0.34 -19.44 16.43
C GLY A 587 1.60 -19.38 15.56
N THR A 588 2.46 -20.40 15.58
CA THR A 588 3.59 -20.54 14.64
C THR A 588 3.24 -21.43 13.45
N ASN A 589 1.95 -21.68 13.21
CA ASN A 589 1.45 -22.65 12.24
C ASN A 589 2.08 -24.05 12.44
N THR A 590 2.34 -24.43 13.70
CA THR A 590 2.91 -25.73 14.07
C THR A 590 1.87 -26.61 14.73
N SER A 591 1.70 -27.82 14.21
CA SER A 591 0.87 -28.85 14.81
C SER A 591 1.58 -29.53 15.96
N ARG A 592 0.95 -29.59 17.14
CA ARG A 592 1.50 -30.27 18.34
C ARG A 592 0.87 -31.64 18.61
N GLY A 593 -0.17 -31.99 17.86
CA GLY A 593 -0.95 -33.20 18.07
C GLY A 593 -0.45 -34.40 17.26
N PRO A 594 -0.66 -35.64 17.74
CA PRO A 594 -0.42 -36.85 16.95
C PRO A 594 -1.43 -37.01 15.80
N VAL A 595 -2.55 -36.30 15.87
CA VAL A 595 -3.58 -36.19 14.83
C VAL A 595 -3.72 -34.72 14.49
N GLN A 596 -3.70 -34.42 13.20
CA GLN A 596 -4.01 -33.10 12.68
C GLN A 596 -5.49 -33.02 12.34
N THR A 597 -6.05 -31.83 12.57
CA THR A 597 -7.41 -31.47 12.22
C THR A 597 -7.38 -30.26 11.28
N LEU A 598 -8.27 -30.28 10.30
CA LEU A 598 -8.59 -29.14 9.44
C LEU A 598 -10.11 -28.95 9.49
N ASP A 599 -10.54 -27.77 9.93
CA ASP A 599 -11.88 -27.28 9.62
C ASP A 599 -11.79 -26.55 8.26
N LEU A 600 -12.48 -27.11 7.27
CA LEU A 600 -12.47 -26.65 5.89
C LEU A 600 -13.82 -26.02 5.57
N GLU A 601 -13.81 -24.76 5.23
CA GLU A 601 -14.95 -24.07 4.64
C GLU A 601 -14.86 -24.13 3.11
N VAL A 602 -15.96 -24.47 2.46
CA VAL A 602 -16.11 -24.39 1.01
C VAL A 602 -17.30 -23.49 0.74
N GLY A 603 -17.05 -22.40 0.02
CA GLY A 603 -18.07 -21.43 -0.35
C GLY A 603 -17.87 -20.91 -1.76
N HIS A 604 -18.64 -19.90 -2.14
CA HIS A 604 -18.47 -19.18 -3.40
C HIS A 604 -17.94 -17.79 -3.14
N GLN A 605 -17.32 -17.20 -4.18
CA GLN A 605 -17.02 -15.77 -4.22
C GLN A 605 -18.28 -14.95 -3.91
N SER A 606 -18.15 -13.94 -3.05
CA SER A 606 -19.25 -13.03 -2.74
C SER A 606 -18.79 -11.61 -2.41
N TYR A 607 -19.70 -10.64 -2.58
CA TYR A 607 -19.51 -9.22 -2.29
C TYR A 607 -20.75 -8.70 -1.58
N GLY A 608 -20.59 -8.20 -0.35
CA GLY A 608 -21.72 -7.79 0.49
C GLY A 608 -22.74 -8.93 0.74
N GLY A 609 -22.27 -10.18 0.71
CA GLY A 609 -23.11 -11.39 0.80
C GLY A 609 -23.86 -11.76 -0.50
N VAL A 610 -23.66 -11.01 -1.59
CA VAL A 610 -24.21 -11.31 -2.91
C VAL A 610 -23.26 -12.24 -3.66
N GLY A 611 -23.79 -13.31 -4.24
CA GLY A 611 -23.01 -14.33 -4.95
C GLY A 611 -23.81 -15.63 -5.14
N ALA A 612 -23.15 -16.64 -5.71
CA ALA A 612 -23.76 -17.95 -5.90
C ALA A 612 -24.14 -18.58 -4.56
N SER A 613 -25.42 -18.91 -4.38
CA SER A 613 -25.95 -19.37 -3.10
C SER A 613 -27.20 -20.25 -3.27
N GLY A 614 -27.63 -20.86 -2.15
CA GLY A 614 -28.84 -21.67 -2.07
C GLY A 614 -28.74 -23.06 -2.73
N PRO A 615 -29.86 -23.78 -2.90
CA PRO A 615 -29.85 -25.19 -3.30
C PRO A 615 -29.20 -25.50 -4.65
N LYS A 616 -29.20 -24.51 -5.56
CA LYS A 616 -28.62 -24.62 -6.91
C LYS A 616 -27.09 -24.53 -6.88
N ALA A 617 -26.53 -23.77 -5.95
CA ALA A 617 -25.09 -23.57 -5.77
C ALA A 617 -24.52 -24.33 -4.57
N ARG A 618 -25.30 -25.25 -3.96
CA ARG A 618 -24.82 -26.00 -2.79
C ARG A 618 -23.52 -26.74 -3.08
N VAL A 619 -22.60 -26.73 -2.13
CA VAL A 619 -21.42 -27.60 -2.15
C VAL A 619 -21.88 -29.05 -2.06
N THR A 620 -21.30 -29.93 -2.88
CA THR A 620 -21.68 -31.34 -3.00
C THR A 620 -20.68 -32.29 -2.35
N GLY A 621 -19.44 -31.86 -2.15
CA GLY A 621 -18.44 -32.61 -1.41
C GLY A 621 -17.07 -31.95 -1.42
N ALA A 622 -16.23 -32.41 -0.49
CA ALA A 622 -14.83 -32.08 -0.41
C ALA A 622 -14.01 -33.32 -0.05
N THR A 623 -12.77 -33.37 -0.52
CA THR A 623 -11.78 -34.39 -0.16
C THR A 623 -10.49 -33.70 0.23
N VAL A 624 -9.79 -34.28 1.20
CA VAL A 624 -8.50 -33.80 1.69
C VAL A 624 -7.51 -34.95 1.65
N SER A 625 -6.31 -34.69 1.13
CA SER A 625 -5.19 -35.63 1.17
C SER A 625 -3.94 -34.91 1.64
N VAL A 626 -3.11 -35.62 2.41
CA VAL A 626 -1.86 -35.13 2.96
C VAL A 626 -0.69 -35.94 2.41
N SER A 627 0.43 -35.28 2.15
CA SER A 627 1.69 -35.91 1.78
C SER A 627 2.80 -35.50 2.75
N PHE A 628 3.57 -36.47 3.22
CA PHE A 628 4.73 -36.27 4.10
C PHE A 628 6.06 -36.40 3.35
N ASP A 629 6.01 -36.63 2.03
CA ASP A 629 7.15 -36.91 1.16
C ASP A 629 7.11 -36.03 -0.11
N LYS A 630 6.66 -34.78 0.05
CA LYS A 630 6.66 -33.73 -0.99
C LYS A 630 5.86 -34.12 -2.24
N GLY A 631 4.70 -34.73 -2.02
CA GLY A 631 3.74 -35.09 -3.06
C GLY A 631 4.00 -36.43 -3.76
N ALA A 632 5.03 -37.19 -3.35
CA ALA A 632 5.33 -38.49 -3.94
C ALA A 632 4.27 -39.55 -3.60
N THR A 633 3.76 -39.54 -2.37
CA THR A 633 2.62 -40.34 -1.93
C THR A 633 1.58 -39.47 -1.22
N TRP A 634 0.31 -39.85 -1.34
CA TRP A 634 -0.82 -39.13 -0.77
C TRP A 634 -1.64 -40.05 0.13
N THR A 635 -1.86 -39.63 1.36
CA THR A 635 -2.75 -40.27 2.32
C THR A 635 -4.07 -39.51 2.36
N THR A 636 -5.17 -40.17 2.05
CA THR A 636 -6.50 -39.56 2.15
C THR A 636 -6.86 -39.35 3.62
N ALA A 637 -7.31 -38.14 3.96
CA ALA A 637 -7.81 -37.82 5.28
C ALA A 637 -9.24 -38.36 5.47
N SER A 638 -9.64 -38.58 6.72
CA SER A 638 -11.05 -38.83 7.05
C SER A 638 -11.80 -37.51 7.02
N VAL A 639 -12.71 -37.34 6.06
CA VAL A 639 -13.49 -36.10 5.87
C VAL A 639 -14.95 -36.36 6.24
N VAL A 640 -15.50 -35.49 7.10
CA VAL A 640 -16.90 -35.51 7.50
C VAL A 640 -17.53 -34.17 7.18
N HIS A 641 -18.60 -34.17 6.39
CA HIS A 641 -19.43 -32.98 6.20
C HIS A 641 -20.15 -32.65 7.51
N THR A 642 -19.97 -31.44 8.03
CA THR A 642 -20.56 -31.01 9.30
C THR A 642 -21.89 -30.29 9.04
N PHE A 643 -21.88 -29.23 8.24
CA PHE A 643 -23.05 -28.48 7.78
C PHE A 643 -22.66 -27.54 6.63
N ASP A 644 -23.62 -27.09 5.81
CA ASP A 644 -23.50 -26.02 4.79
C ASP A 644 -22.09 -25.66 4.30
N GLY A 645 -21.44 -26.55 3.55
CA GLY A 645 -20.12 -26.26 2.95
C GLY A 645 -18.92 -26.40 3.90
N HIS A 646 -19.15 -26.73 5.18
CA HIS A 646 -18.12 -27.04 6.16
C HIS A 646 -17.82 -28.54 6.24
N PHE A 647 -16.53 -28.85 6.35
CA PHE A 647 -16.01 -30.20 6.43
C PHE A 647 -14.92 -30.27 7.50
N LEU A 648 -15.00 -31.29 8.34
CA LEU A 648 -13.93 -31.63 9.27
C LEU A 648 -13.06 -32.73 8.65
N ALA A 649 -11.77 -32.45 8.43
CA ALA A 649 -10.79 -33.41 7.95
C ALA A 649 -9.78 -33.78 9.04
N LEU A 650 -9.47 -35.07 9.15
CA LEU A 650 -8.60 -35.63 10.19
C LEU A 650 -7.56 -36.58 9.59
N TRP A 651 -6.31 -36.46 9.99
CA TRP A 651 -5.25 -37.40 9.61
C TRP A 651 -4.16 -37.53 10.69
N PRO A 652 -3.47 -38.69 10.79
CA PRO A 652 -2.32 -38.84 11.68
C PRO A 652 -1.13 -38.00 11.19
N ASN A 653 -0.45 -37.30 12.10
CA ASN A 653 0.86 -36.68 11.81
C ASN A 653 1.95 -37.75 11.85
N SER A 654 2.17 -38.43 10.72
CA SER A 654 3.15 -39.52 10.59
C SER A 654 4.56 -39.04 10.17
N GLY A 655 4.70 -37.76 9.81
CA GLY A 655 5.99 -37.15 9.48
C GLY A 655 6.89 -36.90 10.70
N ALA A 656 8.18 -36.68 10.45
CA ALA A 656 9.13 -36.33 11.50
C ALA A 656 8.87 -34.92 12.04
N LYS A 657 9.20 -34.67 13.31
CA LYS A 657 9.22 -33.33 13.88
C LYS A 657 10.09 -32.38 13.05
N GLY A 658 9.58 -31.18 12.80
CA GLY A 658 10.18 -30.15 11.94
C GLY A 658 9.91 -30.35 10.45
N SER A 659 9.25 -31.43 10.03
CA SER A 659 8.83 -31.61 8.64
C SER A 659 7.59 -30.79 8.31
N THR A 660 7.39 -30.51 7.02
CA THR A 660 6.36 -29.62 6.49
C THR A 660 5.49 -30.36 5.47
N PRO A 661 4.35 -30.94 5.88
CA PRO A 661 3.50 -31.72 4.98
C PRO A 661 2.89 -30.88 3.86
N TRP A 662 2.56 -31.52 2.75
CA TRP A 662 1.80 -30.92 1.65
C TRP A 662 0.32 -31.29 1.80
N LEU A 663 -0.56 -30.37 1.45
CA LEU A 663 -2.01 -30.60 1.43
C LEU A 663 -2.54 -30.53 0.01
N LYS A 664 -3.51 -31.40 -0.29
CA LYS A 664 -4.31 -31.36 -1.51
C LYS A 664 -5.77 -31.43 -1.13
N VAL A 665 -6.54 -30.43 -1.55
CA VAL A 665 -7.98 -30.34 -1.31
C VAL A 665 -8.70 -30.24 -2.64
N THR A 666 -9.76 -31.02 -2.78
CA THR A 666 -10.67 -30.93 -3.93
C THR A 666 -12.09 -30.75 -3.44
N ALA A 667 -12.82 -29.76 -3.96
CA ALA A 667 -14.23 -29.55 -3.67
C ALA A 667 -15.03 -29.32 -4.96
N ALA A 668 -16.35 -29.56 -4.90
CA ALA A 668 -17.27 -29.41 -6.02
C ALA A 668 -18.65 -28.94 -5.58
N ASP A 669 -19.40 -28.32 -6.48
CA ASP A 669 -20.76 -27.82 -6.23
C ASP A 669 -21.82 -28.41 -7.19
N ALA A 670 -23.08 -28.05 -6.94
CA ALA A 670 -24.21 -28.49 -7.73
C ALA A 670 -24.39 -27.74 -9.08
N LEU A 671 -23.63 -26.66 -9.31
CA LEU A 671 -23.58 -25.96 -10.60
C LEU A 671 -22.59 -26.63 -11.57
N GLY A 672 -21.78 -27.57 -11.09
CA GLY A 672 -20.71 -28.21 -11.85
C GLY A 672 -19.36 -27.50 -11.73
N GLY A 673 -19.23 -26.57 -10.78
CA GLY A 673 -17.96 -25.97 -10.40
C GLY A 673 -17.11 -26.93 -9.57
N SER A 674 -15.79 -26.77 -9.68
CA SER A 674 -14.82 -27.50 -8.86
C SER A 674 -13.58 -26.66 -8.57
N ILE A 675 -12.91 -26.97 -7.47
CA ILE A 675 -11.60 -26.46 -7.13
C ILE A 675 -10.72 -27.61 -6.68
N THR A 676 -9.48 -27.69 -7.16
CA THR A 676 -8.43 -28.53 -6.62
C THR A 676 -7.22 -27.67 -6.31
N GLN A 677 -6.79 -27.67 -5.06
CA GLN A 677 -5.65 -26.89 -4.61
C GLN A 677 -4.63 -27.80 -3.93
N THR A 678 -3.37 -27.70 -4.37
CA THR A 678 -2.22 -28.33 -3.74
C THR A 678 -1.32 -27.26 -3.16
N VAL A 679 -0.95 -27.38 -1.89
CA VAL A 679 -0.11 -26.42 -1.18
C VAL A 679 1.08 -27.16 -0.60
N ALA A 680 2.28 -26.70 -0.94
CA ALA A 680 3.50 -27.20 -0.33
C ALA A 680 3.71 -26.58 1.04
N ASN A 681 4.29 -27.35 1.96
CA ASN A 681 4.66 -26.90 3.29
C ASN A 681 3.49 -26.24 4.04
N ALA A 682 2.32 -26.88 4.07
CA ALA A 682 1.09 -26.27 4.56
C ALA A 682 1.10 -25.93 6.06
N TYR A 683 1.89 -26.65 6.85
CA TYR A 683 2.13 -26.41 8.27
C TYR A 683 3.40 -27.15 8.71
N THR A 684 3.85 -26.94 9.95
CA THR A 684 5.01 -27.65 10.54
C THR A 684 4.55 -28.70 11.56
N ILE A 685 5.19 -29.87 11.59
CA ILE A 685 4.97 -30.88 12.67
C ILE A 685 5.89 -30.57 13.86
N GLY A 686 5.32 -30.47 15.07
CA GLY A 686 5.99 -29.93 16.27
C GLY A 686 6.54 -30.92 17.28
#